data_AF-A0A9W8HK84-F1
#
_entry.id   AF-A0A9W8HK84-F1
#
_cell.length_a   1.000
_cell.length_b   1.000
_cell.length_c   1.000
_cell.angle_alpha   90.00
_cell.angle_beta   90.00
_cell.angle_gamma   90.00
#
_symmetry.space_group_name_H-M   'P 1'
#
loop_
_entity.id
_entity.type
_entity.pdbx_description
1 polymer ?
#
loop_
_entity_poly.entity_id
_entity_poly.type
_entity_poly.pdbx_seq_one_letter_code
_entity_poly.pdbx_strand_id
1 'polypeptide(L)'
;MDTKTIAEYVDFSGKPVSLPDEGFTGDCLDVDDYEKIGRIGEGTFGIVYRARHKKSKKLVALKRMRVSSDKESRGLPLSSFREIALLKQLKHRNIVNVIDIAVGHSADSIFMVMDYCECDLGTLLDNMIQPFTQAEVKSMMHQLLCGLEYCHNHFVIHRDLKLPNMLLTKSGELKIADFGLARLFHEPRRPMTPQVATLWYRAPELILGSTDYAAAIDMWSVGCILGELLIHRPFLPGNSEQEQMRLICDMIGAPSERIWPGFSSLPLARSIRFTDNRYNNLKLAVRNVSTNTVMLLNALLTYDPRRRINVQRALDHAYFFELPAVNQNDTTTATTTTSAMAPIDLKPTMDITLKQLDSYKDEFDADIKNRLATLTISREAYGNALENRDVYLAHPPVFSNKLSIDAPITNQKSSGRCWLFAGLNMLRQKMMKTYNLEELELSQPYLFFYDKLEKSNWFLENVLKTLDEDLDGRVVQYLLKDPIGDGGQWDMFVALIEKYGIVPKAAYPETYHTSSSSAMDTLITSKLREYARVLRNAHSKGGSEEELRRLKRGMLEEVHRVMVISLGHPPEKVTWAFYDKDKEYHEYRDITPLEFYKEHVQHDCSQTVSLINDPRNEYMKKYTVKYLGNVVGAEDVHYINLPVGDLKHYAAEVIKSGRPVWFGCDVGKFLSRNKGLNDPEGIDFKTAFGFGFGLNKSERLEYGESLMTHAMVLTGVHIEDDKTVRWRVENSWGEDYGNKGYLTMTDRWFDEFVYQIVLDKADLPQKVVDVLDQDAVVLPPWDPMGALAK
;
A
#
# COMPACT_ATOMS: atom_id res chain seq x y z
N MET A 1 -34.54 71.75 2.96
CA MET A 1 -33.86 71.15 4.12
C MET A 1 -33.49 69.75 3.70
N ASP A 2 -32.23 69.50 3.36
CA ASP A 2 -31.73 68.14 3.18
C ASP A 2 -30.38 68.06 3.88
N THR A 3 -30.40 67.35 5.00
CA THR A 3 -29.26 67.04 5.85
C THR A 3 -28.34 66.07 5.13
N LYS A 4 -27.13 66.52 4.80
CA LYS A 4 -25.99 65.66 4.46
C LYS A 4 -25.74 64.70 5.62
N THR A 5 -25.96 63.41 5.40
CA THR A 5 -25.46 62.35 6.28
C THR A 5 -23.94 62.30 6.11
N ILE A 6 -23.21 62.81 7.11
CA ILE A 6 -21.75 62.63 7.22
C ILE A 6 -21.53 61.12 7.38
N ALA A 7 -20.72 60.51 6.52
CA ALA A 7 -20.34 59.12 6.69
C ALA A 7 -19.53 59.00 7.98
N GLU A 8 -20.14 58.44 9.04
CA GLU A 8 -19.42 58.06 10.26
C GLU A 8 -18.46 56.93 9.91
N TYR A 9 -17.16 57.24 9.83
CA TYR A 9 -16.13 56.21 9.78
C TYR A 9 -16.16 55.46 11.12
N VAL A 10 -15.95 54.15 11.11
CA VAL A 10 -15.96 53.30 12.31
C VAL A 10 -14.68 52.48 12.37
N ASP A 11 -14.08 52.33 13.54
CA ASP A 11 -12.94 51.42 13.75
C ASP A 11 -13.36 49.95 13.72
N PHE A 12 -12.39 49.05 13.83
CA PHE A 12 -12.58 47.60 13.82
C PHE A 12 -13.42 47.05 14.98
N SER A 13 -13.69 47.86 16.02
CA SER A 13 -14.60 47.54 17.12
C SER A 13 -16.03 48.06 16.90
N GLY A 14 -16.27 48.76 15.78
CA GLY A 14 -17.54 49.39 15.45
C GLY A 14 -17.75 50.74 16.13
N LYS A 15 -16.70 51.33 16.72
CA LYS A 15 -16.79 52.65 17.34
C LYS A 15 -16.58 53.75 16.30
N PRO A 16 -17.37 54.84 16.32
CA PRO A 16 -17.16 55.97 15.42
C PRO A 16 -15.75 56.56 15.59
N VAL A 17 -15.08 56.78 14.47
CA VAL A 17 -13.76 57.43 14.37
C VAL A 17 -13.90 58.68 13.53
N SER A 18 -13.39 59.79 14.05
CA SER A 18 -13.21 61.00 13.27
C SER A 18 -11.86 60.92 12.56
N LEU A 19 -11.89 60.93 11.22
CA LEU A 19 -10.67 61.04 10.42
C LEU A 19 -10.34 62.53 10.21
N PRO A 20 -9.06 62.95 10.33
CA PRO A 20 -8.67 64.32 10.06
C PRO A 20 -8.81 64.68 8.58
N ASP A 21 -9.26 65.91 8.29
CA ASP A 21 -9.54 66.40 6.92
C ASP A 21 -8.29 66.47 6.01
N GLU A 22 -7.08 66.48 6.60
CA GLU A 22 -5.81 66.53 5.86
C GLU A 22 -5.28 65.16 5.41
N GLY A 23 -6.05 64.09 5.64
CA GLY A 23 -5.59 62.73 5.39
C GLY A 23 -4.60 62.24 6.48
N PHE A 24 -4.53 60.93 6.65
CA PHE A 24 -3.69 60.29 7.66
C PHE A 24 -2.80 59.24 6.99
N THR A 25 -1.49 59.30 7.23
CA THR A 25 -0.54 58.24 6.87
C THR A 25 -0.44 57.27 8.04
N GLY A 26 -0.88 56.02 7.85
CA GLY A 26 -0.77 54.99 8.89
C GLY A 26 0.64 54.46 9.09
N ASP A 27 0.89 53.83 10.24
CA ASP A 27 2.18 53.22 10.64
C ASP A 27 2.50 51.89 9.93
N CYS A 28 2.01 51.69 8.70
CA CYS A 28 2.28 50.45 7.95
C CYS A 28 3.74 50.40 7.47
N LEU A 29 4.31 49.20 7.41
CA LEU A 29 5.68 49.01 6.93
C LEU A 29 5.77 49.20 5.41
N ASP A 30 6.94 49.57 4.90
CA ASP A 30 7.16 49.64 3.46
C ASP A 30 7.48 48.23 2.92
N VAL A 31 6.86 47.84 1.80
CA VAL A 31 7.21 46.57 1.12
C VAL A 31 8.68 46.54 0.70
N ASP A 32 9.29 47.70 0.45
CA ASP A 32 10.69 47.84 0.09
C ASP A 32 11.64 47.52 1.25
N ASP A 33 11.16 47.42 2.50
CA ASP A 33 11.94 46.87 3.63
C ASP A 33 12.16 45.35 3.53
N TYR A 34 11.53 44.69 2.54
CA TYR A 34 11.62 43.26 2.34
C TYR A 34 12.23 42.90 0.97
N GLU A 35 13.19 42.00 0.99
CA GLU A 35 13.77 41.39 -0.21
C GLU A 35 12.96 40.13 -0.56
N LYS A 36 12.24 40.14 -1.69
CA LYS A 36 11.48 38.98 -2.18
C LYS A 36 12.45 37.95 -2.77
N ILE A 37 12.53 36.77 -2.16
CA ILE A 37 13.44 35.69 -2.55
C ILE A 37 12.79 34.82 -3.65
N GLY A 38 11.51 34.51 -3.49
CA GLY A 38 10.81 33.62 -4.41
C GLY A 38 9.33 33.48 -4.10
N ARG A 39 8.58 32.95 -5.06
CA ARG A 39 7.15 32.66 -4.92
C ARG A 39 6.99 31.28 -4.29
N ILE A 40 6.18 31.17 -3.23
CA ILE A 40 5.99 29.91 -2.47
C ILE A 40 4.55 29.39 -2.48
N GLY A 41 3.58 30.16 -2.96
CA GLY A 41 2.20 29.69 -3.08
C GLY A 41 1.30 30.59 -3.90
N GLU A 42 0.26 30.02 -4.48
CA GLU A 42 -0.84 30.71 -5.14
C GLU A 42 -2.16 30.06 -4.73
N GLY A 43 -3.06 30.86 -4.14
CA GLY A 43 -4.40 30.40 -3.75
C GLY A 43 -5.49 31.41 -4.14
N THR A 44 -6.73 31.08 -3.79
CA THR A 44 -7.93 31.90 -4.06
C THR A 44 -7.79 33.34 -3.55
N PHE A 45 -7.05 33.53 -2.46
CA PHE A 45 -6.90 34.81 -1.77
C PHE A 45 -5.63 35.59 -2.13
N GLY A 46 -4.72 35.06 -2.97
CA GLY A 46 -3.53 35.80 -3.38
C GLY A 46 -2.29 34.96 -3.65
N ILE A 47 -1.18 35.66 -3.94
CA ILE A 47 0.14 35.07 -4.16
C ILE A 47 0.97 35.25 -2.88
N VAL A 48 1.64 34.20 -2.43
CA VAL A 48 2.53 34.23 -1.27
C VAL A 48 3.98 34.17 -1.73
N TYR A 49 4.80 35.09 -1.22
CA TYR A 49 6.23 35.16 -1.48
C TYR A 49 7.01 34.84 -0.21
N ARG A 50 8.11 34.09 -0.35
CA ARG A 50 9.16 34.06 0.66
C ARG A 50 9.97 35.34 0.53
N ALA A 51 10.15 36.04 1.64
CA ALA A 51 10.93 37.26 1.68
C ALA A 51 11.84 37.32 2.90
N ARG A 52 12.84 38.19 2.84
CA ARG A 52 13.76 38.49 3.94
C ARG A 52 13.62 39.94 4.33
N HIS A 53 13.37 40.20 5.61
CA HIS A 53 13.41 41.56 6.12
C HIS A 53 14.84 42.10 6.06
N LYS A 54 15.07 43.24 5.39
CA LYS A 54 16.42 43.72 5.04
C LYS A 54 17.27 44.04 6.26
N LYS A 55 16.67 44.59 7.32
CA LYS A 55 17.37 44.97 8.58
C LYS A 55 17.63 43.78 9.49
N SER A 56 16.59 43.02 9.86
CA SER A 56 16.73 41.92 10.83
C SER A 56 17.23 40.61 10.22
N LYS A 57 17.27 40.51 8.88
CA LYS A 57 17.59 39.29 8.12
C LYS A 57 16.65 38.11 8.37
N LYS A 58 15.58 38.27 9.15
CA LYS A 58 14.55 37.26 9.44
C LYS A 58 13.76 36.92 8.16
N LEU A 59 13.51 35.63 7.93
CA LEU A 59 12.63 35.15 6.87
C LEU A 59 11.17 35.34 7.26
N VAL A 60 10.36 35.79 6.30
CA VAL A 60 8.92 36.04 6.45
C VAL A 60 8.18 35.56 5.20
N ALA A 61 6.89 35.30 5.35
CA ALA A 61 5.97 35.08 4.23
C ALA A 61 5.19 36.37 3.95
N LEU A 62 5.19 36.83 2.69
CA LEU A 62 4.41 37.98 2.22
C LEU A 62 3.22 37.49 1.40
N LYS A 63 2.02 37.50 1.98
CA LYS A 63 0.76 37.19 1.27
C LYS A 63 0.23 38.46 0.63
N ARG A 64 0.31 38.55 -0.70
CA ARG A 64 -0.24 39.69 -1.47
C ARG A 64 -1.76 39.65 -1.40
N MET A 65 -2.36 40.75 -0.96
CA MET A 65 -3.81 40.90 -0.91
C MET A 65 -4.34 41.32 -2.29
N ARG A 66 -5.46 40.74 -2.72
CA ARG A 66 -6.12 41.13 -3.97
C ARG A 66 -7.03 42.33 -3.72
N VAL A 67 -6.82 43.41 -4.46
CA VAL A 67 -7.69 44.60 -4.46
C VAL A 67 -8.74 44.42 -5.56
N SER A 68 -10.00 44.72 -5.27
CA SER A 68 -11.08 44.61 -6.26
C SER A 68 -10.94 45.67 -7.35
N SER A 69 -11.06 45.26 -8.62
CA SER A 69 -10.98 46.15 -9.79
C SER A 69 -12.33 46.78 -10.17
N ASP A 70 -13.42 46.45 -9.47
CA ASP A 70 -14.76 46.95 -9.79
C ASP A 70 -14.91 48.43 -9.44
N LYS A 71 -15.47 49.21 -10.39
CA LYS A 71 -15.64 50.66 -10.28
C LYS A 71 -16.50 51.11 -9.08
N GLU A 72 -17.32 50.22 -8.52
CA GLU A 72 -18.20 50.47 -7.36
C GLU A 72 -17.63 49.99 -6.01
N SER A 73 -16.56 49.18 -6.00
CA SER A 73 -15.94 48.63 -4.78
C SER A 73 -14.41 48.79 -4.75
N ARG A 74 -13.91 50.01 -4.95
CA ARG A 74 -12.46 50.28 -4.80
C ARG A 74 -12.00 49.97 -3.38
N GLY A 75 -11.15 48.95 -3.22
CA GLY A 75 -10.51 48.62 -1.94
C GLY A 75 -10.25 47.13 -1.72
N LEU A 76 -9.72 46.81 -0.54
CA LEU A 76 -9.56 45.44 -0.08
C LEU A 76 -10.93 44.82 0.24
N PRO A 77 -11.18 43.55 -0.14
CA PRO A 77 -12.40 42.84 0.24
C PRO A 77 -12.58 42.80 1.76
N LEU A 78 -13.83 42.90 2.22
CA LEU A 78 -14.18 42.78 3.64
C LEU A 78 -13.70 41.47 4.28
N SER A 79 -13.60 40.39 3.49
CA SER A 79 -13.02 39.11 3.91
C SER A 79 -11.54 39.24 4.29
N SER A 80 -10.77 40.00 3.51
CA SER A 80 -9.34 40.19 3.75
C SER A 80 -9.06 41.07 4.98
N PHE A 81 -9.89 42.10 5.21
CA PHE A 81 -9.84 42.87 6.46
C PHE A 81 -10.18 42.02 7.68
N ARG A 82 -11.18 41.14 7.57
CA ARG A 82 -11.55 40.23 8.65
C ARG A 82 -10.43 39.24 8.98
N GLU A 83 -9.78 38.69 7.96
CA GLU A 83 -8.62 37.81 8.14
C GLU A 83 -7.50 38.51 8.93
N ILE A 84 -7.14 39.75 8.54
CA ILE A 84 -6.15 40.55 9.28
C ILE A 84 -6.59 40.78 10.72
N ALA A 85 -7.83 41.21 10.92
CA ALA A 85 -8.35 41.55 12.25
C ALA A 85 -8.33 40.34 13.19
N LEU A 86 -8.75 39.17 12.71
CA LEU A 86 -8.73 37.93 13.46
C LEU A 86 -7.28 37.49 13.77
N LEU A 87 -6.41 37.42 12.75
CA LEU A 87 -5.03 36.97 12.94
C LEU A 87 -4.17 37.93 13.78
N LYS A 88 -4.50 39.23 13.82
CA LYS A 88 -3.85 40.17 14.76
C LYS A 88 -4.24 39.89 16.21
N GLN A 89 -5.45 39.38 16.45
CA GLN A 89 -5.97 39.07 17.80
C GLN A 89 -5.60 37.66 18.28
N LEU A 90 -5.44 36.69 17.37
CA LEU A 90 -5.09 35.32 17.72
C LEU A 90 -3.57 35.15 17.87
N LYS A 91 -3.12 34.80 19.08
CA LYS A 91 -1.70 34.55 19.38
C LYS A 91 -1.53 33.18 20.04
N HIS A 92 -1.13 32.19 19.23
CA HIS A 92 -0.91 30.82 19.69
C HIS A 92 0.22 30.14 18.90
N ARG A 93 0.96 29.21 19.53
CA ARG A 93 2.08 28.50 18.89
C ARG A 93 1.67 27.75 17.62
N ASN A 94 0.44 27.19 17.60
CA ASN A 94 -0.11 26.42 16.48
C ASN A 94 -1.02 27.24 15.54
N ILE A 95 -0.94 28.56 15.55
CA ILE A 95 -1.63 29.45 14.60
C ILE A 95 -0.59 30.31 13.90
N VAL A 96 -0.74 30.54 12.59
CA VAL A 96 0.15 31.43 11.85
C VAL A 96 0.05 32.86 12.41
N ASN A 97 1.19 33.45 12.72
CA ASN A 97 1.24 34.77 13.32
C ASN A 97 1.42 35.83 12.22
N VAL A 98 0.51 36.80 12.20
CA VAL A 98 0.67 38.03 11.41
C VAL A 98 1.55 38.99 12.19
N ILE A 99 2.70 39.31 11.60
CA ILE A 99 3.71 40.22 12.14
C ILE A 99 3.24 41.66 11.89
N ASP A 100 2.95 42.00 10.64
CA ASP A 100 2.47 43.34 10.26
C ASP A 100 1.83 43.38 8.86
N ILE A 101 1.44 44.57 8.42
CA ILE A 101 1.01 44.87 7.05
C ILE A 101 2.05 45.77 6.38
N ALA A 102 2.51 45.35 5.20
CA ALA A 102 3.44 46.10 4.37
C ALA A 102 2.74 46.65 3.12
N VAL A 103 2.96 47.92 2.81
CA VAL A 103 2.32 48.64 1.69
C VAL A 103 3.40 49.21 0.77
N GLY A 104 3.23 49.06 -0.54
CA GLY A 104 4.10 49.67 -1.55
C GLY A 104 3.49 50.88 -2.24
N HIS A 105 4.25 51.48 -3.17
CA HIS A 105 3.90 52.72 -3.87
C HIS A 105 2.68 52.64 -4.82
N SER A 106 2.10 51.45 -5.04
CA SER A 106 0.88 51.26 -5.83
C SER A 106 -0.26 50.71 -4.99
N ALA A 107 -1.49 51.09 -5.34
CA ALA A 107 -2.71 50.68 -4.61
C ALA A 107 -2.90 49.15 -4.51
N ASP A 108 -2.28 48.38 -5.42
CA ASP A 108 -2.35 46.91 -5.46
C ASP A 108 -1.19 46.22 -4.72
N SER A 109 -0.31 46.99 -4.08
CA SER A 109 0.90 46.49 -3.40
C SER A 109 0.72 46.37 -1.89
N ILE A 110 -0.36 45.71 -1.45
CA ILE A 110 -0.61 45.46 -0.01
C ILE A 110 -0.28 43.99 0.31
N PHE A 111 0.57 43.79 1.32
CA PHE A 111 1.06 42.49 1.74
C PHE A 111 0.84 42.27 3.23
N MET A 112 0.31 41.10 3.58
CA MET A 112 0.31 40.62 4.96
C MET A 112 1.65 39.92 5.24
N VAL A 113 2.39 40.42 6.23
CA VAL A 113 3.68 39.89 6.67
C VAL A 113 3.43 38.85 7.76
N MET A 114 3.83 37.61 7.52
CA MET A 114 3.58 36.47 8.40
C MET A 114 4.87 35.72 8.74
N ASP A 115 4.85 34.95 9.82
CA ASP A 115 5.92 33.98 10.08
C ASP A 115 6.03 32.98 8.92
N TYR A 116 7.27 32.72 8.49
CA TYR A 116 7.57 31.77 7.42
C TYR A 116 7.54 30.32 7.95
N CYS A 117 6.90 29.43 7.19
CA CYS A 117 6.91 27.97 7.41
C CYS A 117 7.54 27.30 6.18
N GLU A 118 8.13 26.11 6.36
CA GLU A 118 8.92 25.45 5.31
C GLU A 118 8.02 24.84 4.22
N CYS A 119 6.94 24.16 4.61
CA CYS A 119 5.99 23.53 3.69
C CYS A 119 4.58 23.44 4.29
N ASP A 120 3.58 23.19 3.45
CA ASP A 120 2.26 22.75 3.88
C ASP A 120 2.16 21.22 3.87
N LEU A 121 1.28 20.66 4.71
CA LEU A 121 1.11 19.20 4.81
C LEU A 121 0.58 18.56 3.52
N GLY A 122 -0.16 19.29 2.69
CA GLY A 122 -0.68 18.75 1.43
C GLY A 122 0.46 18.45 0.47
N THR A 123 1.27 19.47 0.18
CA THR A 123 2.46 19.35 -0.65
C THR A 123 3.45 18.34 -0.06
N LEU A 124 3.61 18.30 1.26
CA LEU A 124 4.51 17.33 1.90
C LEU A 124 4.02 15.88 1.70
N LEU A 125 2.74 15.61 1.92
CA LEU A 125 2.16 14.27 1.76
C LEU A 125 2.28 13.78 0.30
N ASP A 126 2.04 14.66 -0.67
CA ASP A 126 2.13 14.35 -2.11
C ASP A 126 3.55 13.94 -2.56
N ASN A 127 4.59 14.44 -1.87
CA ASN A 127 5.99 14.19 -2.23
C ASN A 127 6.68 13.12 -1.35
N MET A 128 5.98 12.60 -0.33
CA MET A 128 6.53 11.59 0.58
C MET A 128 6.37 10.17 0.03
N ILE A 129 7.49 9.43 -0.04
CA ILE A 129 7.53 8.02 -0.46
C ILE A 129 6.98 7.09 0.63
N GLN A 130 7.24 7.42 1.90
CA GLN A 130 6.78 6.66 3.06
C GLN A 130 5.73 7.47 3.84
N PRO A 131 4.65 6.84 4.34
CA PRO A 131 3.68 7.51 5.20
C PRO A 131 4.28 8.01 6.51
N PHE A 132 3.64 9.02 7.10
CA PHE A 132 3.96 9.43 8.46
C PHE A 132 3.79 8.26 9.45
N THR A 133 4.71 8.17 10.39
CA THR A 133 4.58 7.23 11.51
C THR A 133 3.38 7.62 12.38
N GLN A 134 2.81 6.64 13.10
CA GLN A 134 1.67 6.90 13.99
C GLN A 134 1.99 7.95 15.08
N ALA A 135 3.25 8.03 15.53
CA ALA A 135 3.70 9.03 16.50
C ALA A 135 3.71 10.45 15.90
N GLU A 136 4.13 10.59 14.65
CA GLU A 136 4.11 11.88 13.93
C GLU A 136 2.68 12.34 13.65
N VAL A 137 1.81 11.42 13.20
CA VAL A 137 0.38 11.73 13.01
C VAL A 137 -0.24 12.19 14.33
N LYS A 138 0.01 11.48 15.44
CA LYS A 138 -0.46 11.92 16.78
C LYS A 138 0.05 13.30 17.16
N SER A 139 1.34 13.58 16.94
CA SER A 139 1.93 14.89 17.24
C SER A 139 1.26 16.01 16.42
N MET A 140 1.11 15.82 15.11
CA MET A 140 0.44 16.81 14.24
C MET A 140 -1.01 17.03 14.64
N MET A 141 -1.75 15.95 14.90
CA MET A 141 -3.16 16.03 15.31
C MET A 141 -3.33 16.70 16.67
N HIS A 142 -2.45 16.43 17.62
CA HIS A 142 -2.45 17.09 18.93
C HIS A 142 -2.21 18.60 18.77
N GLN A 143 -1.20 18.98 17.99
CA GLN A 143 -0.88 20.39 17.71
C GLN A 143 -2.02 21.13 16.98
N LEU A 144 -2.66 20.47 16.01
CA LEU A 144 -3.85 20.99 15.32
C LEU A 144 -5.00 21.23 16.31
N LEU A 145 -5.29 20.25 17.17
CA LEU A 145 -6.35 20.37 18.16
C LEU A 145 -6.06 21.46 19.21
N CYS A 146 -4.81 21.62 19.67
CA CYS A 146 -4.43 22.73 20.56
C CYS A 146 -4.64 24.10 19.89
N GLY A 147 -4.26 24.26 18.62
CA GLY A 147 -4.54 25.48 17.86
C GLY A 147 -6.03 25.76 17.70
N LEU A 148 -6.81 24.71 17.45
CA LEU A 148 -8.25 24.82 17.26
C LEU A 148 -9.00 25.10 18.57
N GLU A 149 -8.54 24.54 19.69
CA GLU A 149 -9.05 24.81 21.03
C GLU A 149 -8.92 26.30 21.36
N TYR A 150 -7.75 26.87 21.10
CA TYR A 150 -7.52 28.30 21.24
C TYR A 150 -8.50 29.12 20.37
N CYS A 151 -8.68 28.77 19.10
CA CYS A 151 -9.65 29.45 18.22
C CYS A 151 -11.09 29.38 18.76
N HIS A 152 -11.54 28.18 19.14
CA HIS A 152 -12.91 27.94 19.59
C HIS A 152 -13.19 28.66 20.93
N ASN A 153 -12.20 28.72 21.83
CA ASN A 153 -12.28 29.49 23.09
C ASN A 153 -12.32 31.01 22.86
N HIS A 154 -11.81 31.49 21.73
CA HIS A 154 -11.93 32.90 21.28
C HIS A 154 -13.12 33.12 20.34
N PHE A 155 -14.08 32.18 20.32
CA PHE A 155 -15.28 32.24 19.51
C PHE A 155 -15.04 32.32 17.99
N VAL A 156 -13.91 31.78 17.50
CA VAL A 156 -13.56 31.77 16.08
C VAL A 156 -13.79 30.38 15.49
N ILE A 157 -14.51 30.30 14.36
CA ILE A 157 -14.61 29.10 13.51
C ILE A 157 -13.74 29.31 12.28
N HIS A 158 -12.91 28.34 11.91
CA HIS A 158 -11.99 28.45 10.78
C HIS A 158 -12.70 28.29 9.42
N ARG A 159 -13.55 27.28 9.27
CA ARG A 159 -14.38 27.00 8.07
C ARG A 159 -13.63 26.65 6.78
N ASP A 160 -12.33 26.34 6.84
CA ASP A 160 -11.55 25.83 5.69
C ASP A 160 -10.30 25.06 6.15
N LEU A 161 -10.45 24.18 7.13
CA LEU A 161 -9.35 23.31 7.54
C LEU A 161 -9.14 22.22 6.48
N LYS A 162 -7.89 22.08 6.01
CA LYS A 162 -7.43 21.11 5.02
C LYS A 162 -5.91 21.00 5.08
N LEU A 163 -5.33 19.93 4.53
CA LEU A 163 -3.87 19.74 4.54
C LEU A 163 -3.08 20.93 3.96
N PRO A 164 -3.49 21.57 2.83
CA PRO A 164 -2.81 22.76 2.33
C PRO A 164 -2.79 23.98 3.26
N ASN A 165 -3.68 24.01 4.26
CA ASN A 165 -3.76 25.08 5.25
C ASN A 165 -3.04 24.72 6.58
N MET A 166 -2.42 23.54 6.66
CA MET A 166 -1.61 23.10 7.79
C MET A 166 -0.13 23.30 7.43
N LEU A 167 0.50 24.34 7.98
CA LEU A 167 1.90 24.66 7.70
C LEU A 167 2.82 23.99 8.72
N LEU A 168 3.98 23.51 8.30
CA LEU A 168 5.03 22.99 9.17
C LEU A 168 6.25 23.91 9.19
N THR A 169 6.72 24.22 10.39
CA THR A 169 8.03 24.85 10.58
C THR A 169 9.15 23.82 10.45
N LYS A 170 10.39 24.29 10.27
CA LYS A 170 11.58 23.43 10.25
C LYS A 170 11.73 22.56 11.51
N SER A 171 11.22 23.02 12.65
CA SER A 171 11.28 22.30 13.93
C SER A 171 10.13 21.32 14.14
N GLY A 172 9.29 21.08 13.12
CA GLY A 172 8.15 20.16 13.20
C GLY A 172 6.93 20.74 13.94
N GLU A 173 6.85 22.07 14.08
CA GLU A 173 5.68 22.71 14.66
C GLU A 173 4.61 22.95 13.60
N LEU A 174 3.39 22.47 13.87
CA LEU A 174 2.24 22.68 13.00
C LEU A 174 1.58 24.03 13.30
N LYS A 175 1.31 24.82 12.26
CA LYS A 175 0.61 26.12 12.33
C LYS A 175 -0.59 26.12 11.38
N ILE A 176 -1.76 26.41 11.93
CA ILE A 176 -3.01 26.61 11.18
C ILE A 176 -2.93 27.95 10.43
N ALA A 177 -3.23 27.94 9.13
CA ALA A 177 -3.19 29.11 8.26
C ALA A 177 -4.48 29.29 7.43
N ASP A 178 -4.58 30.45 6.77
CA ASP A 178 -5.67 30.88 5.88
C ASP A 178 -7.03 31.08 6.56
N PHE A 179 -7.14 32.18 7.30
CA PHE A 179 -8.36 32.59 8.02
C PHE A 179 -9.29 33.42 7.13
N GLY A 180 -9.11 33.40 5.81
CA GLY A 180 -9.92 34.17 4.84
C GLY A 180 -11.42 33.85 4.89
N LEU A 181 -11.76 32.62 5.27
CA LEU A 181 -13.14 32.18 5.51
C LEU A 181 -13.51 32.14 7.01
N ALA A 182 -12.63 32.49 7.93
CA ALA A 182 -12.92 32.41 9.36
C ALA A 182 -14.00 33.42 9.78
N ARG A 183 -14.74 33.09 10.86
CA ARG A 183 -15.81 33.94 11.37
C ARG A 183 -16.00 33.76 12.87
N LEU A 184 -16.40 34.85 13.53
CA LEU A 184 -16.86 34.80 14.91
C LEU A 184 -18.22 34.10 14.98
N PHE A 185 -18.41 33.24 15.97
CA PHE A 185 -19.72 32.73 16.36
C PHE A 185 -20.15 33.36 17.68
N HIS A 186 -21.44 33.60 17.83
CA HIS A 186 -21.99 34.36 18.94
C HIS A 186 -23.32 33.74 19.38
N GLU A 187 -23.69 33.99 20.63
CA GLU A 187 -25.06 33.77 21.12
C GLU A 187 -25.80 35.11 21.21
N PRO A 188 -27.02 35.24 20.64
CA PRO A 188 -27.76 34.21 19.89
C PRO A 188 -27.14 33.93 18.51
N ARG A 189 -27.26 32.68 18.07
CA ARG A 189 -26.71 32.23 16.79
C ARG A 189 -27.36 32.97 15.63
N ARG A 190 -26.54 33.52 14.73
CA ARG A 190 -27.01 34.16 13.50
C ARG A 190 -26.83 33.19 12.34
N PRO A 191 -27.78 33.13 11.38
CA PRO A 191 -27.63 32.29 10.19
C PRO A 191 -26.34 32.61 9.43
N MET A 192 -25.64 31.57 8.99
CA MET A 192 -24.39 31.66 8.24
C MET A 192 -24.50 31.01 6.86
N THR A 193 -23.63 31.41 5.94
CA THR A 193 -23.61 30.89 4.56
C THR A 193 -23.10 29.45 4.52
N PRO A 194 -23.81 28.49 3.90
CA PRO A 194 -23.43 27.07 3.89
C PRO A 194 -22.32 26.72 2.89
N GLN A 195 -22.17 27.49 1.80
CA GLN A 195 -21.13 27.28 0.76
C GLN A 195 -19.74 27.75 1.22
N VAL A 196 -19.20 27.07 2.23
CA VAL A 196 -17.86 27.28 2.78
C VAL A 196 -17.14 25.93 2.90
N ALA A 197 -15.84 25.96 3.23
CA ALA A 197 -14.93 24.82 3.22
C ALA A 197 -14.71 24.19 1.83
N THR A 198 -13.49 23.72 1.62
CA THR A 198 -13.14 22.89 0.46
C THR A 198 -13.94 21.59 0.48
N LEU A 199 -14.53 21.18 -0.65
CA LEU A 199 -15.55 20.14 -0.73
C LEU A 199 -15.14 18.82 -0.04
N TRP A 200 -13.88 18.42 -0.17
CA TRP A 200 -13.37 17.15 0.39
C TRP A 200 -13.38 17.09 1.92
N TYR A 201 -13.34 18.26 2.58
CA TYR A 201 -13.34 18.41 4.04
C TYR A 201 -14.67 18.97 4.56
N ARG A 202 -15.64 19.22 3.67
CA ARG A 202 -16.91 19.89 4.01
C ARG A 202 -17.82 18.95 4.81
N ALA A 203 -18.31 19.45 5.95
CA ALA A 203 -19.23 18.72 6.82
C ALA A 203 -20.60 18.46 6.15
N PRO A 204 -21.27 17.33 6.46
CA PRO A 204 -22.53 16.94 5.82
C PRO A 204 -23.65 17.95 6.05
N GLU A 205 -23.70 18.62 7.19
CA GLU A 205 -24.69 19.68 7.46
C GLU A 205 -24.55 20.89 6.53
N LEU A 206 -23.33 21.21 6.07
CA LEU A 206 -23.09 22.28 5.11
C LEU A 206 -23.50 21.86 3.70
N ILE A 207 -23.17 20.62 3.31
CA ILE A 207 -23.60 20.00 2.04
C ILE A 207 -25.13 19.97 1.95
N LEU A 208 -25.81 19.73 3.08
CA LEU A 208 -27.27 19.68 3.15
C LEU A 208 -27.93 21.05 3.34
N GLY A 209 -27.16 22.13 3.29
CA GLY A 209 -27.64 23.50 3.25
C GLY A 209 -27.98 24.12 4.61
N SER A 210 -27.53 23.55 5.74
CA SER A 210 -27.77 24.14 7.06
C SER A 210 -27.10 25.51 7.18
N THR A 211 -27.87 26.49 7.66
CA THR A 211 -27.37 27.84 7.99
C THR A 211 -27.12 28.03 9.48
N ASP A 212 -27.56 27.09 10.33
CA ASP A 212 -27.30 27.07 11.76
C ASP A 212 -26.18 26.05 12.04
N TYR A 213 -24.93 26.54 12.02
CA TYR A 213 -23.74 25.75 12.31
C TYR A 213 -22.75 26.52 13.19
N ALA A 214 -21.86 25.78 13.83
CA ALA A 214 -20.87 26.31 14.77
C ALA A 214 -19.52 25.56 14.63
N ALA A 215 -18.68 25.61 15.67
CA ALA A 215 -17.35 24.97 15.75
C ALA A 215 -17.29 23.49 15.31
N ALA A 216 -18.40 22.75 15.36
CA ALA A 216 -18.47 21.34 14.98
C ALA A 216 -18.08 21.05 13.51
N ILE A 217 -18.19 22.03 12.60
CA ILE A 217 -17.78 21.83 11.18
C ILE A 217 -16.26 21.73 11.04
N ASP A 218 -15.51 22.42 11.90
CA ASP A 218 -14.05 22.33 11.94
C ASP A 218 -13.65 20.93 12.44
N MET A 219 -14.36 20.39 13.44
CA MET A 219 -14.10 19.03 13.96
C MET A 219 -14.33 17.93 12.93
N TRP A 220 -15.31 18.11 12.02
CA TRP A 220 -15.46 17.21 10.87
C TRP A 220 -14.24 17.27 9.95
N SER A 221 -13.80 18.48 9.62
CA SER A 221 -12.63 18.70 8.76
C SER A 221 -11.36 18.08 9.36
N VAL A 222 -11.20 18.17 10.69
CA VAL A 222 -10.13 17.49 11.46
C VAL A 222 -10.22 15.96 11.30
N GLY A 223 -11.43 15.38 11.29
CA GLY A 223 -11.63 13.96 11.00
C GLY A 223 -11.16 13.56 9.60
N CYS A 224 -11.47 14.38 8.59
CA CYS A 224 -10.98 14.16 7.23
C CYS A 224 -9.45 14.25 7.14
N ILE A 225 -8.82 15.24 7.81
CA ILE A 225 -7.36 15.38 7.89
C ILE A 225 -6.72 14.16 8.56
N LEU A 226 -7.25 13.71 9.71
CA LEU A 226 -6.76 12.50 10.37
C LEU A 226 -6.86 11.28 9.45
N GLY A 227 -8.00 11.09 8.80
CA GLY A 227 -8.21 10.00 7.86
C GLY A 227 -7.18 10.01 6.73
N GLU A 228 -6.93 11.16 6.13
CA GLU A 228 -5.97 11.35 5.03
C GLU A 228 -4.53 11.08 5.45
N LEU A 229 -4.10 11.57 6.63
CA LEU A 229 -2.77 11.29 7.19
C LEU A 229 -2.56 9.81 7.49
N LEU A 230 -3.62 9.07 7.87
CA LEU A 230 -3.53 7.64 8.17
C LEU A 230 -3.44 6.76 6.92
N ILE A 231 -4.05 7.17 5.81
CA ILE A 231 -4.12 6.35 4.57
C ILE A 231 -3.17 6.83 3.47
N HIS A 232 -2.50 7.97 3.66
CA HIS A 232 -1.55 8.58 2.71
C HIS A 232 -2.15 8.83 1.31
N ARG A 233 -3.45 9.17 1.26
CA ARG A 233 -4.18 9.55 0.04
C ARG A 233 -5.47 10.31 0.40
N PRO A 234 -6.05 11.11 -0.51
CA PRO A 234 -7.26 11.88 -0.24
C PRO A 234 -8.39 11.05 0.38
N PHE A 235 -8.94 11.50 1.52
CA PHE A 235 -9.85 10.69 2.33
C PHE A 235 -11.27 10.61 1.76
N LEU A 236 -11.83 11.75 1.33
CA LEU A 236 -13.17 11.85 0.72
C LEU A 236 -13.14 12.82 -0.49
N PRO A 237 -12.54 12.43 -1.63
CA PRO A 237 -12.30 13.34 -2.76
C PRO A 237 -13.49 13.43 -3.74
N GLY A 238 -14.63 13.97 -3.32
CA GLY A 238 -15.79 14.16 -4.19
C GLY A 238 -15.66 15.37 -5.13
N ASN A 239 -16.17 15.25 -6.36
CA ASN A 239 -16.13 16.33 -7.36
C ASN A 239 -17.44 17.14 -7.45
N SER A 240 -18.48 16.71 -6.73
CA SER A 240 -19.76 17.42 -6.59
C SER A 240 -20.33 17.20 -5.20
N GLU A 241 -21.24 18.06 -4.74
CA GLU A 241 -21.91 17.88 -3.43
C GLU A 241 -22.65 16.54 -3.31
N GLN A 242 -23.23 16.06 -4.42
CA GLN A 242 -23.88 14.77 -4.48
C GLN A 242 -22.89 13.61 -4.38
N GLU A 243 -21.77 13.68 -5.11
CA GLU A 243 -20.70 12.67 -5.01
C GLU A 243 -20.04 12.68 -3.63
N GLN A 244 -19.80 13.86 -3.06
CA GLN A 244 -19.25 13.99 -1.71
C GLN A 244 -20.17 13.32 -0.68
N MET A 245 -21.47 13.58 -0.74
CA MET A 245 -22.43 12.92 0.14
C MET A 245 -22.46 11.40 -0.07
N ARG A 246 -22.34 10.92 -1.32
CA ARG A 246 -22.23 9.49 -1.62
C ARG A 246 -21.00 8.87 -0.95
N LEU A 247 -19.83 9.48 -1.11
CA LEU A 247 -18.59 9.01 -0.47
C LEU A 247 -18.70 8.98 1.06
N ILE A 248 -19.34 10.00 1.65
CA ILE A 248 -19.59 10.02 3.10
C ILE A 248 -20.48 8.83 3.49
N CYS A 249 -21.60 8.59 2.79
CA CYS A 249 -22.48 7.45 3.08
C CYS A 249 -21.79 6.10 2.87
N ASP A 250 -20.94 5.96 1.86
CA ASP A 250 -20.16 4.75 1.62
C ASP A 250 -19.15 4.51 2.76
N MET A 251 -18.63 5.59 3.36
CA MET A 251 -17.63 5.54 4.43
C MET A 251 -18.24 5.28 5.82
N ILE A 252 -19.29 6.00 6.22
CA ILE A 252 -19.84 5.96 7.59
C ILE A 252 -21.28 5.44 7.68
N GLY A 253 -21.86 5.02 6.55
CA GLY A 253 -23.26 4.60 6.42
C GLY A 253 -24.20 5.78 6.16
N ALA A 254 -25.37 5.54 5.58
CA ALA A 254 -26.32 6.59 5.24
C ALA A 254 -26.94 7.28 6.48
N PRO A 255 -27.18 8.61 6.42
CA PRO A 255 -27.85 9.34 7.51
C PRO A 255 -29.29 8.85 7.69
N SER A 256 -29.76 8.91 8.94
CA SER A 256 -31.16 8.60 9.30
C SER A 256 -31.55 9.40 10.54
N GLU A 257 -32.85 9.56 10.77
CA GLU A 257 -33.38 10.22 11.97
C GLU A 257 -32.87 9.60 13.28
N ARG A 258 -32.50 8.31 13.26
CA ARG A 258 -31.95 7.62 14.42
C ARG A 258 -30.56 8.14 14.81
N ILE A 259 -29.68 8.33 13.82
CA ILE A 259 -28.28 8.73 14.05
C ILE A 259 -28.10 10.25 13.99
N TRP A 260 -28.99 10.95 13.30
CA TRP A 260 -29.03 12.39 13.20
C TRP A 260 -30.48 12.92 13.34
N PRO A 261 -30.97 13.08 14.58
CA PRO A 261 -32.32 13.60 14.83
C PRO A 261 -32.50 15.00 14.25
N GLY A 262 -33.48 15.16 13.36
CA GLY A 262 -33.75 16.38 12.61
C GLY A 262 -33.20 16.39 11.18
N PHE A 263 -32.51 15.33 10.75
CA PHE A 263 -31.94 15.20 9.39
C PHE A 263 -32.95 15.53 8.27
N SER A 264 -34.19 15.04 8.35
CA SER A 264 -35.22 15.25 7.32
C SER A 264 -35.71 16.70 7.23
N SER A 265 -35.34 17.54 8.20
CA SER A 265 -35.67 18.97 8.23
C SER A 265 -34.59 19.85 7.56
N LEU A 266 -33.46 19.26 7.17
CA LEU A 266 -32.39 20.00 6.50
C LEU A 266 -32.81 20.39 5.07
N PRO A 267 -32.44 21.60 4.60
CA PRO A 267 -32.96 22.16 3.35
C PRO A 267 -32.80 21.26 2.12
N LEU A 268 -31.68 20.53 2.00
CA LEU A 268 -31.38 19.70 0.82
C LEU A 268 -31.49 18.19 1.08
N ALA A 269 -31.99 17.77 2.25
CA ALA A 269 -32.10 16.34 2.60
C ALA A 269 -33.02 15.54 1.68
N ARG A 270 -33.99 16.17 0.99
CA ARG A 270 -34.86 15.49 0.01
C ARG A 270 -34.31 15.54 -1.42
N SER A 271 -33.35 16.42 -1.68
CA SER A 271 -32.82 16.69 -3.02
C SER A 271 -31.62 15.80 -3.37
N ILE A 272 -30.88 15.33 -2.37
CA ILE A 272 -29.74 14.43 -2.56
C ILE A 272 -30.21 12.97 -2.51
N ARG A 273 -29.79 12.16 -3.49
CA ARG A 273 -29.99 10.70 -3.46
C ARG A 273 -28.91 10.05 -2.61
N PHE A 274 -29.31 9.38 -1.53
CA PHE A 274 -28.41 8.62 -0.67
C PHE A 274 -28.31 7.16 -1.14
N THR A 275 -27.17 6.54 -0.85
CA THR A 275 -26.92 5.12 -1.08
C THR A 275 -27.62 4.26 -0.04
N ASP A 276 -27.93 3.01 -0.37
CA ASP A 276 -28.51 2.05 0.58
C ASP A 276 -27.50 1.48 1.59
N ASN A 277 -26.22 1.89 1.54
CA ASN A 277 -25.21 1.43 2.49
C ASN A 277 -25.57 1.87 3.92
N ARG A 278 -25.84 0.90 4.81
CA ARG A 278 -26.17 1.13 6.22
C ARG A 278 -24.99 0.88 7.17
N TYR A 279 -23.83 0.51 6.63
CA TYR A 279 -22.68 0.07 7.42
C TYR A 279 -21.62 1.16 7.51
N ASN A 280 -21.04 1.30 8.70
CA ASN A 280 -19.88 2.15 8.92
C ASN A 280 -18.61 1.37 8.57
N ASN A 281 -17.93 1.83 7.53
CA ASN A 281 -16.74 1.20 6.94
C ASN A 281 -15.44 1.88 7.36
N LEU A 282 -15.44 2.84 8.30
CA LEU A 282 -14.21 3.55 8.72
C LEU A 282 -13.09 2.61 9.15
N LYS A 283 -13.41 1.59 9.95
CA LYS A 283 -12.42 0.59 10.39
C LYS A 283 -11.78 -0.18 9.22
N LEU A 284 -12.53 -0.38 8.13
CA LEU A 284 -12.04 -1.03 6.91
C LEU A 284 -11.21 -0.08 6.05
N ALA A 285 -11.53 1.22 6.09
CA ALA A 285 -10.85 2.26 5.32
C ALA A 285 -9.48 2.63 5.93
N VAL A 286 -9.39 2.77 7.25
CA VAL A 286 -8.12 3.03 7.97
C VAL A 286 -7.55 1.73 8.55
N ARG A 287 -7.01 0.85 7.71
CA ARG A 287 -6.44 -0.44 8.15
C ARG A 287 -5.16 -0.24 8.97
N ASN A 288 -4.85 -1.19 9.85
CA ASN A 288 -3.62 -1.22 10.66
C ASN A 288 -3.46 -0.04 11.65
N VAL A 289 -4.57 0.52 12.13
CA VAL A 289 -4.58 1.55 13.19
C VAL A 289 -5.22 1.00 14.47
N SER A 290 -4.92 1.61 15.60
CA SER A 290 -5.45 1.19 16.91
C SER A 290 -6.97 1.36 17.01
N THR A 291 -7.59 0.66 17.96
CA THR A 291 -9.02 0.85 18.27
C THR A 291 -9.31 2.29 18.70
N ASN A 292 -8.43 2.92 19.48
CA ASN A 292 -8.63 4.31 19.90
C ASN A 292 -8.53 5.29 18.71
N THR A 293 -7.71 4.99 17.69
CA THR A 293 -7.69 5.77 16.43
C THR A 293 -9.03 5.72 15.73
N VAL A 294 -9.61 4.52 15.56
CA VAL A 294 -10.92 4.34 14.93
C VAL A 294 -12.02 5.00 15.76
N MET A 295 -11.95 4.93 17.09
CA MET A 295 -12.91 5.58 17.98
C MET A 295 -12.86 7.10 17.87
N LEU A 296 -11.67 7.70 17.86
CA LEU A 296 -11.51 9.14 17.66
C LEU A 296 -12.04 9.56 16.29
N LEU A 297 -11.70 8.82 15.23
CA LEU A 297 -12.13 9.12 13.87
C LEU A 297 -13.66 9.04 13.72
N ASN A 298 -14.31 8.04 14.34
CA ASN A 298 -15.77 7.95 14.42
C ASN A 298 -16.40 9.14 15.16
N ALA A 299 -15.79 9.54 16.28
CA ALA A 299 -16.27 10.65 17.09
C ALA A 299 -16.15 12.00 16.35
N LEU A 300 -15.10 12.18 15.52
CA LEU A 300 -14.91 13.32 14.63
C LEU A 300 -15.88 13.31 13.44
N LEU A 301 -16.12 12.14 12.83
CA LEU A 301 -16.98 11.96 11.65
C LEU A 301 -18.43 11.60 12.00
N THR A 302 -18.93 12.08 13.14
CA THR A 302 -20.33 11.89 13.54
C THR A 302 -21.25 12.85 12.77
N TYR A 303 -22.35 12.36 12.20
CA TYR A 303 -23.32 13.15 11.44
C TYR A 303 -23.94 14.30 12.25
N ASP A 304 -24.53 14.01 13.41
CA ASP A 304 -25.17 15.04 14.23
C ASP A 304 -24.11 15.98 14.84
N PRO A 305 -24.09 17.27 14.46
CA PRO A 305 -23.08 18.22 14.94
C PRO A 305 -23.13 18.41 16.47
N ARG A 306 -24.27 18.14 17.11
CA ARG A 306 -24.44 18.23 18.58
C ARG A 306 -23.83 17.04 19.32
N ARG A 307 -23.68 15.90 18.63
CA ARG A 307 -23.10 14.66 19.19
C ARG A 307 -21.64 14.47 18.79
N ARG A 308 -21.19 15.16 17.73
CA ARG A 308 -19.80 15.17 17.27
C ARG A 308 -18.87 15.66 18.40
N ILE A 309 -17.71 15.02 18.51
CA ILE A 309 -16.74 15.34 19.56
C ILE A 309 -16.28 16.80 19.43
N ASN A 310 -16.20 17.50 20.56
CA ASN A 310 -15.63 18.84 20.61
C ASN A 310 -14.11 18.76 20.83
N VAL A 311 -13.43 19.89 20.66
CA VAL A 311 -11.97 19.94 20.70
C VAL A 311 -11.36 19.49 22.04
N GLN A 312 -11.94 19.91 23.17
CA GLN A 312 -11.49 19.50 24.51
C GLN A 312 -11.54 17.98 24.68
N ARG A 313 -12.68 17.36 24.35
CA ARG A 313 -12.86 15.92 24.45
C ARG A 313 -11.99 15.15 23.46
N ALA A 314 -11.64 15.76 22.33
CA ALA A 314 -10.74 15.17 21.36
C ALA A 314 -9.29 15.15 21.90
N LEU A 315 -8.82 16.23 22.51
CA LEU A 315 -7.51 16.29 23.18
C LEU A 315 -7.41 15.28 24.33
N ASP A 316 -8.49 15.09 25.10
CA ASP A 316 -8.55 14.13 26.20
C ASP A 316 -8.78 12.67 25.73
N HIS A 317 -8.82 12.41 24.42
CA HIS A 317 -9.11 11.09 23.89
C HIS A 317 -7.93 10.12 24.10
N ALA A 318 -8.23 8.86 24.45
CA ALA A 318 -7.24 7.79 24.69
C ALA A 318 -6.22 7.58 23.55
N TYR A 319 -6.56 8.03 22.34
CA TYR A 319 -5.68 8.01 21.16
C TYR A 319 -4.33 8.72 21.40
N PHE A 320 -4.32 9.82 22.17
CA PHE A 320 -3.09 10.57 22.44
C PHE A 320 -2.23 9.97 23.55
N PHE A 321 -2.79 9.05 24.35
CA PHE A 321 -2.12 8.45 25.51
C PHE A 321 -1.67 7.00 25.28
N GLU A 322 -2.16 6.35 24.23
CA GLU A 322 -1.72 4.99 23.86
C GLU A 322 -0.38 5.03 23.09
N LEU A 323 0.35 3.90 23.09
CA LEU A 323 1.60 3.76 22.34
C LEU A 323 1.37 3.59 20.81
N PRO A 324 2.28 4.09 19.95
CA PRO A 324 3.40 4.96 20.29
C PRO A 324 2.88 6.31 20.79
N ALA A 325 3.46 6.81 21.88
CA ALA A 325 3.03 8.07 22.49
C ALA A 325 3.28 9.24 21.52
N VAL A 326 2.64 10.38 21.78
CA VAL A 326 3.01 11.64 21.12
C VAL A 326 4.51 11.84 21.29
N ASN A 327 5.25 12.05 20.19
CA ASN A 327 6.67 12.45 20.26
C ASN A 327 6.74 13.80 21.00
N GLN A 328 6.90 13.75 22.32
CA GLN A 328 7.22 14.90 23.14
C GLN A 328 8.73 15.11 23.00
N ASN A 329 9.12 16.09 22.18
CA ASN A 329 10.46 16.64 22.27
C ASN A 329 10.57 17.35 23.61
N ASP A 330 10.89 16.62 24.68
CA ASP A 330 11.44 17.20 25.89
C ASP A 330 12.36 16.21 26.63
N THR A 331 13.65 16.55 26.54
CA THR A 331 14.64 16.55 27.62
C THR A 331 14.30 15.72 28.86
N THR A 332 14.93 14.55 29.05
CA THR A 332 15.25 14.07 30.40
C THR A 332 16.37 13.01 30.36
N THR A 333 17.46 13.34 31.06
CA THR A 333 18.48 12.39 31.53
C THR A 333 17.89 11.47 32.60
N ALA A 334 17.88 10.16 32.36
CA ALA A 334 17.90 9.15 33.42
C ALA A 334 18.54 7.86 32.92
N THR A 335 19.72 7.59 33.44
CA THR A 335 20.50 6.36 33.35
C THR A 335 19.73 5.16 33.91
N THR A 336 19.73 4.04 33.18
CA THR A 336 19.70 2.70 33.78
C THR A 336 20.57 1.76 32.94
N THR A 337 21.54 1.16 33.62
CA THR A 337 22.54 0.21 33.14
C THR A 337 21.92 -1.14 32.80
N THR A 338 22.06 -1.58 31.56
CA THR A 338 22.19 -2.99 31.18
C THR A 338 23.13 -3.11 29.97
N SER A 339 24.06 -4.05 30.08
CA SER A 339 25.16 -4.31 29.15
C SER A 339 24.66 -4.87 27.82
N ALA A 340 24.28 -3.97 26.92
CA ALA A 340 24.33 -4.16 25.46
C ALA A 340 25.00 -2.90 24.90
N MET A 341 25.84 -3.01 23.87
CA MET A 341 26.56 -1.87 23.29
C MET A 341 25.59 -0.68 23.11
N ALA A 342 25.90 0.44 23.76
CA ALA A 342 25.03 1.61 23.74
C ALA A 342 24.72 1.99 22.28
N PRO A 343 23.44 2.25 21.92
CA PRO A 343 23.11 2.80 20.63
C PRO A 343 23.90 4.10 20.47
N ILE A 344 24.61 4.23 19.34
CA ILE A 344 25.27 5.48 19.00
C ILE A 344 24.14 6.50 18.83
N ASP A 345 23.97 7.40 19.80
CA ASP A 345 23.04 8.52 19.74
C ASP A 345 23.60 9.56 18.75
N LEU A 346 23.52 9.22 17.46
CA LEU A 346 23.74 10.16 16.37
C LEU A 346 22.56 11.12 16.37
N LYS A 347 22.71 12.25 17.08
CA LYS A 347 21.82 13.39 16.87
C LYS A 347 21.76 13.69 15.36
N PRO A 348 20.59 13.92 14.75
CA PRO A 348 20.51 14.27 13.34
C PRO A 348 21.34 15.53 13.07
N THR A 349 22.52 15.38 12.45
CA THR A 349 23.46 16.48 12.23
C THR A 349 23.29 17.18 10.88
N MET A 350 22.48 16.62 9.96
CA MET A 350 22.30 17.15 8.62
C MET A 350 20.82 17.11 8.21
N ASP A 351 20.15 18.25 8.33
CA ASP A 351 18.93 18.50 7.56
C ASP A 351 19.29 18.68 6.08
N ILE A 352 18.42 18.24 5.18
CA ILE A 352 18.50 18.61 3.76
C ILE A 352 18.13 20.10 3.65
N THR A 353 19.09 20.92 3.25
CA THR A 353 18.89 22.37 3.10
C THR A 353 18.62 22.73 1.65
N LEU A 354 17.86 23.81 1.42
CA LEU A 354 17.66 24.36 0.07
C LEU A 354 18.98 24.70 -0.62
N LYS A 355 19.99 25.16 0.13
CA LYS A 355 21.33 25.43 -0.42
C LYS A 355 22.01 24.15 -0.94
N GLN A 356 21.84 23.02 -0.26
CA GLN A 356 22.33 21.73 -0.75
C GLN A 356 21.54 21.28 -1.98
N LEU A 357 20.22 21.45 -2.00
CA LEU A 357 19.40 21.11 -3.17
C LEU A 357 19.73 21.97 -4.40
N ASP A 358 19.99 23.26 -4.21
CA ASP A 358 20.46 24.14 -5.29
C ASP A 358 21.81 23.65 -5.82
N SER A 359 22.75 23.27 -4.94
CA SER A 359 24.03 22.66 -5.35
C SER A 359 23.82 21.36 -6.12
N TYR A 360 22.96 20.46 -5.63
CA TYR A 360 22.67 19.19 -6.30
C TYR A 360 22.01 19.41 -7.67
N LYS A 361 21.15 20.43 -7.79
CA LYS A 361 20.54 20.80 -9.07
C LYS A 361 21.58 21.34 -10.04
N ASP A 362 22.44 22.25 -9.60
CA ASP A 362 23.49 22.80 -10.47
C ASP A 362 24.45 21.71 -10.93
N GLU A 363 24.83 20.78 -10.03
CA GLU A 363 25.63 19.59 -10.36
C GLU A 363 24.90 18.65 -11.34
N PHE A 364 23.60 18.45 -11.14
CA PHE A 364 22.76 17.61 -12.01
C PHE A 364 22.63 18.22 -13.43
N ASP A 365 22.31 19.51 -13.53
CA ASP A 365 22.10 20.22 -14.79
C ASP A 365 23.41 20.45 -15.58
N ALA A 366 24.55 20.47 -14.88
CA ALA A 366 25.87 20.54 -15.52
C ALA A 366 26.23 19.25 -16.28
N ASP A 367 25.72 18.09 -15.86
CA ASP A 367 25.94 16.82 -16.55
C ASP A 367 24.94 16.63 -17.70
N ILE A 368 25.44 16.69 -18.94
CA ILE A 368 24.63 16.47 -20.14
C ILE A 368 23.99 15.08 -20.17
N LYS A 369 24.61 14.06 -19.55
CA LYS A 369 24.06 12.71 -19.45
C LYS A 369 22.78 12.71 -18.64
N ASN A 370 22.77 13.41 -17.50
CA ASN A 370 21.58 13.53 -16.64
C ASN A 370 20.43 14.21 -17.37
N ARG A 371 20.72 15.31 -18.08
CA ARG A 371 19.70 16.02 -18.89
C ARG A 371 19.14 15.15 -20.01
N LEU A 372 19.99 14.42 -20.73
CA LEU A 372 19.55 13.47 -21.76
C LEU A 372 18.69 12.35 -21.18
N ALA A 373 19.14 11.75 -20.06
CA ALA A 373 18.42 10.71 -19.34
C ALA A 373 17.03 11.21 -18.87
N THR A 374 16.92 12.46 -18.40
CA THR A 374 15.61 13.05 -18.07
C THR A 374 14.68 13.12 -19.27
N LEU A 375 15.16 13.51 -20.46
CA LEU A 375 14.32 13.64 -21.65
C LEU A 375 13.77 12.30 -22.15
N THR A 376 14.51 11.21 -21.94
CA THR A 376 14.12 9.86 -22.39
C THR A 376 13.40 9.08 -21.31
N ILE A 377 14.02 8.92 -20.13
CA ILE A 377 13.54 8.02 -19.07
C ILE A 377 12.27 8.55 -18.39
N SER A 378 12.06 9.87 -18.30
CA SER A 378 10.87 10.43 -17.62
C SER A 378 9.52 10.10 -18.29
N ARG A 379 9.56 9.54 -19.50
CA ARG A 379 8.38 9.26 -20.33
C ARG A 379 8.12 7.77 -20.55
N GLU A 380 9.03 6.91 -20.11
CA GLU A 380 9.03 5.48 -20.41
C GLU A 380 9.38 4.65 -19.17
N ALA A 381 8.99 3.37 -19.16
CA ALA A 381 9.41 2.43 -18.12
C ALA A 381 10.91 2.12 -18.26
N TYR A 382 11.61 1.91 -17.13
CA TYR A 382 13.06 1.61 -17.13
C TYR A 382 13.43 0.42 -18.01
N GLY A 383 12.64 -0.66 -17.97
CA GLY A 383 12.88 -1.86 -18.79
C GLY A 383 12.74 -1.63 -20.30
N ASN A 384 12.12 -0.54 -20.73
CA ASN A 384 12.05 -0.15 -22.15
C ASN A 384 13.17 0.85 -22.50
N ALA A 385 13.42 1.83 -21.62
CA ALA A 385 14.35 2.91 -21.89
C ALA A 385 15.83 2.52 -21.71
N LEU A 386 16.10 1.56 -20.83
CA LEU A 386 17.45 1.20 -20.38
C LEU A 386 17.84 -0.23 -20.74
N GLU A 387 17.16 -0.85 -21.69
CA GLU A 387 17.48 -2.20 -22.14
C GLU A 387 18.89 -2.26 -22.75
N ASN A 388 19.70 -3.20 -22.26
CA ASN A 388 21.04 -3.42 -22.76
C ASN A 388 21.01 -4.37 -23.97
N ARG A 389 21.11 -3.77 -25.17
CA ARG A 389 21.08 -4.51 -26.44
C ARG A 389 22.22 -5.52 -26.57
N ASP A 390 23.41 -5.21 -26.09
CA ASP A 390 24.58 -6.07 -26.26
C ASP A 390 24.43 -7.36 -25.43
N VAL A 391 23.88 -7.25 -24.22
CA VAL A 391 23.56 -8.40 -23.37
C VAL A 391 22.52 -9.30 -24.04
N TYR A 392 21.47 -8.71 -24.64
CA TYR A 392 20.48 -9.50 -25.39
C TYR A 392 21.08 -10.23 -26.59
N LEU A 393 21.94 -9.57 -27.37
CA LEU A 393 22.60 -10.19 -28.53
C LEU A 393 23.58 -11.31 -28.13
N ALA A 394 24.19 -11.21 -26.95
CA ALA A 394 25.06 -12.25 -26.40
C ALA A 394 24.29 -13.51 -25.94
N HIS A 395 22.98 -13.39 -25.69
CA HIS A 395 22.16 -14.47 -25.14
C HIS A 395 20.92 -14.75 -26.01
N PRO A 396 21.09 -15.26 -27.24
CA PRO A 396 19.98 -15.60 -28.10
C PRO A 396 19.14 -16.76 -27.49
N PRO A 397 17.82 -16.82 -27.78
CA PRO A 397 16.91 -17.84 -27.25
C PRO A 397 17.06 -19.20 -27.97
N VAL A 398 18.31 -19.67 -28.09
CA VAL A 398 18.72 -20.93 -28.71
C VAL A 398 19.57 -21.70 -27.71
N PHE A 399 19.25 -22.97 -27.51
CA PHE A 399 19.79 -23.80 -26.42
C PHE A 399 20.36 -25.10 -26.99
N SER A 400 21.48 -25.58 -26.43
CA SER A 400 22.16 -26.79 -26.91
C SER A 400 21.37 -28.05 -26.53
N ASN A 401 20.69 -27.99 -25.39
CA ASN A 401 19.87 -29.07 -24.86
C ASN A 401 18.49 -28.48 -24.54
N LYS A 402 17.45 -28.94 -25.22
CA LYS A 402 16.06 -28.57 -24.92
C LYS A 402 15.18 -29.81 -24.95
N LEU A 403 14.04 -29.75 -24.26
CA LEU A 403 13.04 -30.80 -24.33
C LEU A 403 12.55 -30.99 -25.78
N SER A 404 12.18 -32.23 -26.11
CA SER A 404 11.75 -32.61 -27.45
C SER A 404 10.34 -32.10 -27.81
N ILE A 405 9.55 -31.69 -26.81
CA ILE A 405 8.17 -31.25 -26.97
C ILE A 405 8.07 -29.80 -26.49
N ASP A 406 7.56 -28.94 -27.36
CA ASP A 406 7.15 -27.58 -27.01
C ASP A 406 5.65 -27.60 -26.72
N ALA A 407 5.28 -27.55 -25.44
CA ALA A 407 3.87 -27.56 -25.03
C ALA A 407 3.23 -26.16 -25.22
N PRO A 408 1.91 -26.08 -25.47
CA PRO A 408 1.20 -24.81 -25.55
C PRO A 408 1.33 -23.99 -24.26
N ILE A 409 1.64 -22.70 -24.36
CA ILE A 409 1.86 -21.88 -23.17
C ILE A 409 0.57 -21.66 -22.39
N THR A 410 0.73 -21.66 -21.07
CA THR A 410 -0.38 -21.45 -20.12
C THR A 410 -0.47 -19.99 -19.67
N ASN A 411 -1.61 -19.59 -19.13
CA ASN A 411 -1.81 -18.22 -18.63
C ASN A 411 -2.59 -18.20 -17.31
N GLN A 412 -1.92 -17.84 -16.22
CA GLN A 412 -2.52 -17.71 -14.88
C GLN A 412 -3.36 -16.43 -14.70
N LYS A 413 -3.22 -15.45 -15.61
CA LYS A 413 -3.87 -14.14 -15.56
C LYS A 413 -3.63 -13.43 -14.21
N SER A 414 -4.64 -12.78 -13.65
CA SER A 414 -4.55 -12.00 -12.41
C SER A 414 -4.76 -12.89 -11.18
N SER A 415 -3.94 -13.94 -11.05
CA SER A 415 -3.90 -14.83 -9.89
C SER A 415 -2.46 -15.25 -9.59
N GLY A 416 -2.14 -15.51 -8.32
CA GLY A 416 -0.82 -15.96 -7.84
C GLY A 416 -0.60 -17.47 -7.94
N ARG A 417 -1.15 -18.13 -8.97
CA ARG A 417 -1.17 -19.60 -9.11
C ARG A 417 0.08 -20.18 -9.78
N CYS A 418 1.15 -19.41 -9.93
CA CYS A 418 2.34 -19.80 -10.71
C CYS A 418 2.91 -21.18 -10.36
N TRP A 419 2.89 -21.55 -9.08
CA TRP A 419 3.33 -22.86 -8.60
C TRP A 419 2.49 -24.02 -9.09
N LEU A 420 1.15 -23.88 -9.08
CA LEU A 420 0.23 -24.88 -9.63
C LEU A 420 0.44 -25.01 -11.14
N PHE A 421 0.59 -23.88 -11.84
CA PHE A 421 0.87 -23.88 -13.27
C PHE A 421 2.21 -24.56 -13.58
N ALA A 422 3.28 -24.19 -12.90
CA ALA A 422 4.59 -24.79 -13.10
C ALA A 422 4.60 -26.29 -12.78
N GLY A 423 3.96 -26.72 -11.68
CA GLY A 423 3.86 -28.14 -11.33
C GLY A 423 3.08 -28.94 -12.37
N LEU A 424 1.93 -28.44 -12.81
CA LEU A 424 1.13 -29.08 -13.85
C LEU A 424 1.81 -29.03 -15.24
N ASN A 425 2.60 -27.99 -15.54
CA ASN A 425 3.40 -27.92 -16.76
C ASN A 425 4.52 -28.98 -16.77
N MET A 426 5.13 -29.24 -15.61
CA MET A 426 6.10 -30.33 -15.47
C MET A 426 5.45 -31.70 -15.76
N LEU A 427 4.27 -31.96 -15.19
CA LEU A 427 3.57 -33.25 -15.34
C LEU A 427 3.02 -33.46 -16.75
N ARG A 428 2.39 -32.43 -17.36
CA ARG A 428 1.78 -32.56 -18.69
C ARG A 428 2.80 -32.87 -19.77
N GLN A 429 4.04 -32.37 -19.65
CA GLN A 429 5.12 -32.65 -20.60
C GLN A 429 5.40 -34.16 -20.71
N LYS A 430 5.41 -34.86 -19.58
CA LYS A 430 5.54 -36.32 -19.55
C LYS A 430 4.34 -37.00 -20.21
N MET A 431 3.12 -36.58 -19.85
CA MET A 431 1.89 -37.15 -20.41
C MET A 431 1.80 -36.95 -21.92
N MET A 432 2.13 -35.76 -22.43
CA MET A 432 2.13 -35.47 -23.87
C MET A 432 3.08 -36.37 -24.63
N LYS A 433 4.23 -36.72 -24.03
CA LYS A 433 5.15 -37.70 -24.60
C LYS A 433 4.57 -39.12 -24.57
N THR A 434 4.03 -39.56 -23.44
CA THR A 434 3.48 -40.92 -23.25
C THR A 434 2.30 -41.20 -24.18
N TYR A 435 1.39 -40.23 -24.32
CA TYR A 435 0.16 -40.36 -25.10
C TYR A 435 0.26 -39.75 -26.51
N ASN A 436 1.47 -39.37 -26.96
CA ASN A 436 1.72 -38.78 -28.27
C ASN A 436 0.78 -37.58 -28.59
N LEU A 437 0.61 -36.66 -27.64
CA LEU A 437 -0.32 -35.54 -27.74
C LEU A 437 0.35 -34.28 -28.33
N GLU A 438 -0.41 -33.55 -29.15
CA GLU A 438 -0.01 -32.21 -29.62
C GLU A 438 -0.22 -31.15 -28.53
N GLU A 439 -1.35 -31.22 -27.83
CA GLU A 439 -1.72 -30.27 -26.78
C GLU A 439 -2.30 -31.01 -25.57
N LEU A 440 -1.91 -30.57 -24.38
CA LEU A 440 -2.55 -30.98 -23.14
C LEU A 440 -2.43 -29.84 -22.13
N GLU A 441 -3.53 -29.57 -21.43
CA GLU A 441 -3.52 -28.80 -20.20
C GLU A 441 -4.24 -29.57 -19.10
N LEU A 442 -3.66 -29.53 -17.91
CA LEU A 442 -4.27 -30.07 -16.69
C LEU A 442 -4.95 -28.93 -15.94
N SER A 443 -6.01 -29.22 -15.20
CA SER A 443 -6.83 -28.21 -14.54
C SER A 443 -6.11 -27.58 -13.34
N GLN A 444 -5.51 -26.41 -13.58
CA GLN A 444 -5.06 -25.52 -12.51
C GLN A 444 -6.20 -25.07 -11.57
N PRO A 445 -7.42 -24.75 -12.06
CA PRO A 445 -8.50 -24.34 -11.17
C PRO A 445 -8.99 -25.47 -10.25
N TYR A 446 -8.86 -26.74 -10.63
CA TYR A 446 -9.21 -27.89 -9.79
C TYR A 446 -8.34 -27.93 -8.53
N LEU A 447 -7.02 -27.85 -8.68
CA LEU A 447 -6.11 -27.80 -7.53
C LEU A 447 -6.26 -26.50 -6.74
N PHE A 448 -6.54 -25.38 -7.41
CA PHE A 448 -6.78 -24.10 -6.76
C PHE A 448 -8.01 -24.13 -5.83
N PHE A 449 -9.08 -24.83 -6.21
CA PHE A 449 -10.24 -25.04 -5.34
C PHE A 449 -9.84 -25.71 -4.02
N TYR A 450 -9.14 -26.85 -4.11
CA TYR A 450 -8.76 -27.62 -2.93
C TYR A 450 -7.71 -26.91 -2.10
N ASP A 451 -6.74 -26.24 -2.74
CA ASP A 451 -5.73 -25.45 -2.05
C ASP A 451 -6.36 -24.37 -1.16
N LYS A 452 -7.32 -23.60 -1.69
CA LYS A 452 -7.99 -22.54 -0.93
C LYS A 452 -8.82 -23.08 0.23
N LEU A 453 -9.51 -24.20 0.01
CA LEU A 453 -10.30 -24.86 1.06
C LEU A 453 -9.38 -25.42 2.15
N GLU A 454 -8.28 -26.05 1.78
CA GLU A 454 -7.32 -26.62 2.71
C GLU A 454 -6.51 -25.55 3.44
N LYS A 455 -6.07 -24.47 2.77
CA LYS A 455 -5.46 -23.31 3.44
C LYS A 455 -6.41 -22.68 4.46
N SER A 456 -7.69 -22.59 4.15
CA SER A 456 -8.70 -22.12 5.11
C SER A 456 -8.76 -23.02 6.34
N ASN A 457 -8.72 -24.34 6.13
CA ASN A 457 -8.67 -25.34 7.20
C ASN A 457 -7.36 -25.26 8.01
N TRP A 458 -6.22 -25.18 7.35
CA TRP A 458 -4.88 -25.02 7.93
C TRP A 458 -4.75 -23.75 8.76
N PHE A 459 -5.24 -22.61 8.25
CA PHE A 459 -5.28 -21.36 8.98
C PHE A 459 -6.09 -21.50 10.27
N LEU A 460 -7.29 -22.10 10.22
CA LEU A 460 -8.11 -22.30 11.41
C LEU A 460 -7.44 -23.25 12.42
N GLU A 461 -6.74 -24.29 11.95
CA GLU A 461 -5.91 -25.14 12.82
C GLU A 461 -4.75 -24.36 13.46
N ASN A 462 -4.08 -23.49 12.72
CA ASN A 462 -3.01 -22.66 13.28
C ASN A 462 -3.55 -21.65 14.30
N VAL A 463 -4.75 -21.10 14.09
CA VAL A 463 -5.43 -20.29 15.11
C VAL A 463 -5.66 -21.11 16.38
N LEU A 464 -6.12 -22.35 16.26
CA LEU A 464 -6.32 -23.25 17.40
C LEU A 464 -4.99 -23.57 18.12
N LYS A 465 -3.90 -23.75 17.37
CA LYS A 465 -2.56 -23.98 17.93
C LYS A 465 -1.98 -22.75 18.65
N THR A 466 -2.42 -21.54 18.28
CA THR A 466 -1.92 -20.28 18.83
C THR A 466 -2.97 -19.56 19.68
N LEU A 467 -3.91 -20.28 20.30
CA LEU A 467 -4.97 -19.65 21.11
C LEU A 467 -4.42 -18.87 22.30
N ASP A 468 -3.32 -19.34 22.88
CA ASP A 468 -2.67 -18.74 24.05
C ASP A 468 -1.63 -17.66 23.69
N GLU A 469 -1.30 -17.50 22.40
CA GLU A 469 -0.40 -16.43 21.92
C GLU A 469 -1.12 -15.08 21.96
N ASP A 470 -0.38 -13.98 22.18
CA ASP A 470 -0.94 -12.62 22.16
C ASP A 470 -1.46 -12.26 20.76
N LEU A 471 -2.62 -11.61 20.70
CA LEU A 471 -3.24 -11.16 19.46
C LEU A 471 -2.34 -10.15 18.72
N ASP A 472 -1.70 -9.25 19.45
CA ASP A 472 -0.79 -8.24 18.88
C ASP A 472 0.64 -8.79 18.68
N GLY A 473 0.86 -10.06 19.06
CA GLY A 473 2.11 -10.78 18.84
C GLY A 473 2.40 -11.00 17.35
N ARG A 474 3.70 -10.99 17.00
CA ARG A 474 4.17 -11.12 15.61
C ARG A 474 3.65 -12.37 14.91
N VAL A 475 3.52 -13.49 15.62
CA VAL A 475 3.02 -14.76 15.07
C VAL A 475 1.55 -14.65 14.66
N VAL A 476 0.69 -14.21 15.57
CA VAL A 476 -0.76 -14.11 15.29
C VAL A 476 -1.03 -13.06 14.21
N GLN A 477 -0.37 -11.90 14.26
CA GLN A 477 -0.48 -10.89 13.21
C GLN A 477 0.03 -11.39 11.86
N TYR A 478 1.08 -12.21 11.83
CA TYR A 478 1.56 -12.83 10.60
C TYR A 478 0.53 -13.78 10.00
N LEU A 479 -0.05 -14.69 10.80
CA LEU A 479 -1.12 -15.60 10.36
C LEU A 479 -2.35 -14.84 9.82
N LEU A 480 -2.69 -13.70 10.44
CA LEU A 480 -3.82 -12.87 10.04
C LEU A 480 -3.54 -12.01 8.80
N LYS A 481 -2.26 -11.81 8.42
CA LYS A 481 -1.87 -10.92 7.31
C LYS A 481 -2.40 -11.43 5.97
N ASP A 482 -2.17 -12.70 5.66
CA ASP A 482 -2.58 -13.32 4.40
C ASP A 482 -2.89 -14.81 4.60
N PRO A 483 -4.07 -15.15 5.17
CA PRO A 483 -4.39 -16.52 5.60
C PRO A 483 -4.63 -17.49 4.44
N ILE A 484 -4.91 -16.98 3.25
CA ILE A 484 -5.28 -17.76 2.06
C ILE A 484 -4.65 -17.20 0.79
N GLY A 485 -3.43 -16.67 0.84
CA GLY A 485 -2.73 -16.21 -0.36
C GLY A 485 -2.72 -17.27 -1.47
N ASP A 486 -2.72 -16.84 -2.74
CA ASP A 486 -2.72 -17.75 -3.90
C ASP A 486 -1.46 -18.63 -3.97
N GLY A 487 -0.32 -18.11 -3.52
CA GLY A 487 0.98 -18.77 -3.62
C GLY A 487 1.14 -19.98 -2.71
N GLY A 488 2.06 -20.88 -3.08
CA GLY A 488 2.33 -22.10 -2.34
C GLY A 488 3.69 -22.68 -2.72
N GLN A 489 4.10 -23.74 -2.03
CA GLN A 489 5.40 -24.40 -2.24
C GLN A 489 5.21 -25.76 -2.92
N TRP A 490 6.31 -26.39 -3.31
CA TRP A 490 6.26 -27.70 -3.96
C TRP A 490 5.60 -28.78 -3.10
N ASP A 491 5.96 -28.92 -1.82
CA ASP A 491 5.36 -29.96 -0.97
C ASP A 491 3.86 -29.75 -0.74
N MET A 492 3.42 -28.48 -0.77
CA MET A 492 1.99 -28.13 -0.76
C MET A 492 1.29 -28.58 -2.04
N PHE A 493 1.99 -28.61 -3.18
CA PHE A 493 1.46 -29.11 -4.45
C PHE A 493 1.36 -30.64 -4.41
N VAL A 494 2.40 -31.31 -3.91
CA VAL A 494 2.41 -32.78 -3.70
C VAL A 494 1.26 -33.19 -2.78
N ALA A 495 1.08 -32.50 -1.65
CA ALA A 495 -0.01 -32.78 -0.71
C ALA A 495 -1.41 -32.70 -1.34
N LEU A 496 -1.62 -31.80 -2.29
CA LEU A 496 -2.90 -31.67 -3.00
C LEU A 496 -3.11 -32.80 -3.99
N ILE A 497 -2.13 -33.12 -4.84
CA ILE A 497 -2.29 -34.15 -5.87
C ILE A 497 -2.34 -35.56 -5.27
N GLU A 498 -1.64 -35.81 -4.16
CA GLU A 498 -1.72 -37.10 -3.47
C GLU A 498 -3.09 -37.32 -2.82
N LYS A 499 -3.73 -36.23 -2.36
CA LYS A 499 -5.03 -36.29 -1.68
C LYS A 499 -6.21 -36.26 -2.64
N TYR A 500 -6.15 -35.40 -3.66
CA TYR A 500 -7.27 -35.09 -4.54
C TYR A 500 -7.04 -35.55 -5.98
N GLY A 501 -5.82 -35.90 -6.37
CA GLY A 501 -5.49 -36.19 -7.76
C GLY A 501 -5.50 -34.95 -8.65
N ILE A 502 -5.62 -35.17 -9.95
CA ILE A 502 -5.67 -34.11 -10.96
C ILE A 502 -6.67 -34.47 -12.06
N VAL A 503 -7.07 -33.49 -12.86
CA VAL A 503 -7.99 -33.70 -13.99
C VAL A 503 -7.53 -32.93 -15.22
N PRO A 504 -7.93 -33.33 -16.44
CA PRO A 504 -7.77 -32.50 -17.63
C PRO A 504 -8.47 -31.14 -17.47
N LYS A 505 -7.91 -30.08 -18.04
CA LYS A 505 -8.49 -28.73 -17.95
C LYS A 505 -9.92 -28.63 -18.49
N ALA A 506 -10.25 -29.43 -19.50
CA ALA A 506 -11.60 -29.50 -20.05
C ALA A 506 -12.66 -30.01 -19.05
N ALA A 507 -12.27 -30.84 -18.08
CA ALA A 507 -13.18 -31.39 -17.08
C ALA A 507 -13.53 -30.39 -15.96
N TYR A 508 -12.65 -29.42 -15.70
CA TYR A 508 -12.88 -28.35 -14.74
C TYR A 508 -12.18 -27.07 -15.25
N PRO A 509 -12.88 -26.23 -16.03
CA PRO A 509 -12.27 -25.08 -16.70
C PRO A 509 -12.09 -23.87 -15.77
N GLU A 510 -11.45 -22.83 -16.29
CA GLU A 510 -11.32 -21.54 -15.60
C GLU A 510 -12.70 -20.87 -15.40
N THR A 511 -12.88 -20.22 -14.24
CA THR A 511 -13.96 -19.26 -14.00
C THR A 511 -13.40 -17.83 -13.94
N TYR A 512 -14.28 -16.85 -13.75
CA TYR A 512 -13.84 -15.47 -13.51
C TYR A 512 -12.89 -15.39 -12.30
N HIS A 513 -13.23 -16.05 -11.19
CA HIS A 513 -12.49 -15.96 -9.93
C HIS A 513 -11.20 -16.78 -9.91
N THR A 514 -11.05 -17.79 -10.77
CA THR A 514 -9.76 -18.48 -10.93
C THR A 514 -8.78 -17.60 -11.71
N SER A 515 -9.28 -16.85 -12.69
CA SER A 515 -8.49 -15.90 -13.50
C SER A 515 -8.31 -14.50 -12.87
N SER A 516 -9.07 -14.19 -11.81
CA SER A 516 -9.05 -12.92 -11.06
C SER A 516 -9.48 -13.16 -9.60
N SER A 517 -8.55 -13.62 -8.76
CA SER A 517 -8.83 -14.17 -7.42
C SER A 517 -9.10 -13.12 -6.34
N SER A 518 -8.59 -11.89 -6.51
CA SER A 518 -8.55 -10.86 -5.45
C SER A 518 -9.87 -10.61 -4.70
N ALA A 519 -11.01 -10.60 -5.41
CA ALA A 519 -12.32 -10.37 -4.82
C ALA A 519 -12.76 -11.54 -3.91
N MET A 520 -12.58 -12.78 -4.38
CA MET A 520 -12.89 -13.99 -3.62
C MET A 520 -11.96 -14.10 -2.40
N ASP A 521 -10.66 -13.84 -2.60
CA ASP A 521 -9.67 -13.88 -1.53
C ASP A 521 -9.94 -12.85 -0.44
N THR A 522 -10.34 -11.63 -0.83
CA THR A 522 -10.71 -10.59 0.13
C THR A 522 -11.92 -11.01 0.98
N LEU A 523 -12.92 -11.64 0.35
CA LEU A 523 -14.12 -12.12 1.03
C LEU A 523 -13.79 -13.24 2.04
N ILE A 524 -13.11 -14.29 1.58
CA ILE A 524 -12.77 -15.44 2.44
C ILE A 524 -11.80 -14.99 3.55
N THR A 525 -10.78 -14.18 3.24
CA THR A 525 -9.86 -13.62 4.24
C THR A 525 -10.60 -12.84 5.34
N SER A 526 -11.61 -12.06 4.96
CA SER A 526 -12.41 -11.31 5.93
C SER A 526 -13.18 -12.25 6.87
N LYS A 527 -13.77 -13.32 6.33
CA LYS A 527 -14.45 -14.36 7.14
C LYS A 527 -13.48 -15.14 8.01
N LEU A 528 -12.30 -15.52 7.51
CA LEU A 528 -11.29 -16.23 8.29
C LEU A 528 -10.78 -15.40 9.47
N ARG A 529 -10.57 -14.09 9.30
CA ARG A 529 -10.21 -13.18 10.41
C ARG A 529 -11.34 -13.08 11.45
N GLU A 530 -12.59 -13.05 11.01
CA GLU A 530 -13.75 -13.11 11.90
C GLU A 530 -13.79 -14.44 12.68
N TYR A 531 -13.59 -15.56 11.99
CA TYR A 531 -13.55 -16.89 12.61
C TYR A 531 -12.40 -17.03 13.61
N ALA A 532 -11.23 -16.47 13.30
CA ALA A 532 -10.11 -16.46 14.23
C ALA A 532 -10.47 -15.76 15.54
N ARG A 533 -11.15 -14.62 15.46
CA ARG A 533 -11.70 -13.93 16.64
C ARG A 533 -12.72 -14.79 17.37
N VAL A 534 -13.64 -15.45 16.66
CA VAL A 534 -14.68 -16.31 17.28
C VAL A 534 -14.05 -17.46 18.07
N LEU A 535 -13.09 -18.18 17.47
CA LEU A 535 -12.39 -19.30 18.11
C LEU A 535 -11.60 -18.84 19.36
N ARG A 536 -10.84 -17.74 19.24
CA ARG A 536 -10.08 -17.17 20.36
C ARG A 536 -10.97 -16.71 21.51
N ASN A 537 -12.11 -16.08 21.20
CA ASN A 537 -13.08 -15.65 22.21
C ASN A 537 -13.75 -16.84 22.91
N ALA A 538 -14.12 -17.88 22.16
CA ALA A 538 -14.67 -19.11 22.73
C ALA A 538 -13.68 -19.78 23.68
N HIS A 539 -12.40 -19.90 23.30
CA HIS A 539 -11.33 -20.39 24.18
C HIS A 539 -11.18 -19.54 25.45
N SER A 540 -11.14 -18.20 25.31
CA SER A 540 -11.01 -17.29 26.47
C SER A 540 -12.16 -17.39 27.48
N LYS A 541 -13.32 -17.92 27.05
CA LYS A 541 -14.50 -18.15 27.90
C LYS A 541 -14.54 -19.57 28.49
N GLY A 542 -13.50 -20.37 28.29
CA GLY A 542 -13.44 -21.76 28.74
C GLY A 542 -14.20 -22.74 27.85
N GLY A 543 -14.38 -22.42 26.56
CA GLY A 543 -14.98 -23.33 25.58
C GLY A 543 -14.15 -24.62 25.44
N SER A 544 -14.83 -25.77 25.36
CA SER A 544 -14.16 -27.06 25.23
C SER A 544 -13.56 -27.26 23.84
N GLU A 545 -12.60 -28.18 23.70
CA GLU A 545 -12.06 -28.54 22.39
C GLU A 545 -13.16 -29.00 21.43
N GLU A 546 -14.12 -29.82 21.90
CA GLU A 546 -15.26 -30.27 21.10
C GLU A 546 -16.09 -29.11 20.56
N GLU A 547 -16.31 -28.06 21.36
CA GLU A 547 -17.01 -26.86 20.93
C GLU A 547 -16.23 -26.11 19.85
N LEU A 548 -14.92 -25.90 20.05
CA LEU A 548 -14.07 -25.22 19.07
C LEU A 548 -14.02 -25.98 17.73
N ARG A 549 -13.92 -27.31 17.78
CA ARG A 549 -13.94 -28.18 16.58
C ARG A 549 -15.30 -28.13 15.88
N ARG A 550 -16.41 -28.07 16.63
CA ARG A 550 -17.76 -27.89 16.06
C ARG A 550 -17.90 -26.55 15.34
N LEU A 551 -17.42 -25.46 15.95
CA LEU A 551 -17.42 -24.13 15.34
C LEU A 551 -16.60 -24.12 14.04
N LYS A 552 -15.37 -24.65 14.08
CA LYS A 552 -14.50 -24.78 12.89
C LYS A 552 -15.18 -25.52 11.73
N ARG A 553 -15.93 -26.59 12.02
CA ARG A 553 -16.67 -27.34 10.99
C ARG A 553 -17.71 -26.47 10.28
N GLY A 554 -18.50 -25.72 11.03
CA GLY A 554 -19.48 -24.78 10.45
C GLY A 554 -18.80 -23.68 9.62
N MET A 555 -17.67 -23.15 10.11
CA MET A 555 -16.86 -22.14 9.39
C MET A 555 -16.37 -22.67 8.03
N LEU A 556 -15.90 -23.92 7.97
CA LEU A 556 -15.45 -24.54 6.73
C LEU A 556 -16.60 -24.82 5.76
N GLU A 557 -17.79 -25.13 6.25
CA GLU A 557 -18.99 -25.25 5.42
C GLU A 557 -19.32 -23.92 4.73
N GLU A 558 -19.19 -22.80 5.44
CA GLU A 558 -19.38 -21.46 4.85
C GLU A 558 -18.32 -21.15 3.79
N VAL A 559 -17.05 -21.46 4.05
CA VAL A 559 -15.96 -21.30 3.07
C VAL A 559 -16.22 -22.15 1.83
N HIS A 560 -16.54 -23.44 2.02
CA HIS A 560 -16.86 -24.35 0.92
C HIS A 560 -18.01 -23.81 0.05
N ARG A 561 -19.05 -23.25 0.66
CA ARG A 561 -20.15 -22.62 -0.08
C ARG A 561 -19.68 -21.44 -0.94
N VAL A 562 -18.82 -20.56 -0.41
CA VAL A 562 -18.24 -19.46 -1.19
C VAL A 562 -17.41 -19.99 -2.37
N MET A 563 -16.60 -21.03 -2.13
CA MET A 563 -15.75 -21.67 -3.14
C MET A 563 -16.59 -22.27 -4.27
N VAL A 564 -17.64 -23.05 -3.94
CA VAL A 564 -18.55 -23.65 -4.94
C VAL A 564 -19.28 -22.59 -5.76
N ILE A 565 -19.77 -21.52 -5.13
CA ILE A 565 -20.44 -20.42 -5.85
C ILE A 565 -19.47 -19.73 -6.82
N SER A 566 -18.19 -19.60 -6.45
CA SER A 566 -17.21 -18.84 -7.22
C SER A 566 -16.53 -19.67 -8.32
N LEU A 567 -16.31 -20.96 -8.07
CA LEU A 567 -15.47 -21.84 -8.90
C LEU A 567 -16.24 -23.02 -9.51
N GLY A 568 -17.44 -23.33 -9.00
CA GLY A 568 -18.19 -24.53 -9.37
C GLY A 568 -17.76 -25.78 -8.57
N HIS A 569 -18.55 -26.84 -8.67
CA HIS A 569 -18.25 -28.11 -8.01
C HIS A 569 -17.11 -28.86 -8.71
N PRO A 570 -16.04 -29.26 -8.01
CA PRO A 570 -15.05 -30.18 -8.56
C PRO A 570 -15.70 -31.51 -8.96
N PRO A 571 -15.30 -32.12 -10.09
CA PRO A 571 -15.87 -33.38 -10.54
C PRO A 571 -15.39 -34.55 -9.66
N GLU A 572 -16.30 -35.46 -9.32
CA GLU A 572 -15.96 -36.73 -8.67
C GLU A 572 -15.42 -37.77 -9.66
N LYS A 573 -15.90 -37.70 -10.90
CA LYS A 573 -15.49 -38.54 -12.03
C LYS A 573 -15.39 -37.71 -13.29
N VAL A 574 -14.46 -38.07 -14.16
CA VAL A 574 -14.22 -37.39 -15.43
C VAL A 574 -14.16 -38.40 -16.57
N THR A 575 -14.52 -37.92 -17.76
CA THR A 575 -14.20 -38.58 -19.03
C THR A 575 -13.09 -37.80 -19.69
N TRP A 576 -11.99 -38.45 -20.00
CA TRP A 576 -10.89 -37.88 -20.76
C TRP A 576 -10.86 -38.49 -22.16
N ALA A 577 -11.23 -37.68 -23.15
CA ALA A 577 -11.23 -38.07 -24.56
C ALA A 577 -10.31 -37.13 -25.36
N PHE A 578 -9.53 -37.68 -26.28
CA PHE A 578 -8.59 -36.91 -27.11
C PHE A 578 -8.27 -37.64 -28.42
N TYR A 579 -7.68 -36.90 -29.35
CA TYR A 579 -6.98 -37.45 -30.51
C TYR A 579 -5.47 -37.32 -30.28
N ASP A 580 -4.71 -38.37 -30.56
CA ASP A 580 -3.25 -38.28 -30.60
C ASP A 580 -2.75 -37.64 -31.91
N LYS A 581 -1.43 -37.49 -32.06
CA LYS A 581 -0.83 -36.93 -33.29
C LYS A 581 -1.06 -37.80 -34.54
N ASP A 582 -1.37 -39.08 -34.36
CA ASP A 582 -1.71 -40.00 -35.46
C ASP A 582 -3.21 -39.92 -35.82
N LYS A 583 -3.97 -39.05 -35.12
CA LYS A 583 -5.41 -38.82 -35.26
C LYS A 583 -6.25 -40.01 -34.82
N GLU A 584 -5.71 -40.89 -33.98
CA GLU A 584 -6.45 -41.98 -33.36
C GLU A 584 -7.21 -41.47 -32.13
N TYR A 585 -8.46 -41.93 -31.98
CA TYR A 585 -9.34 -41.52 -30.89
C TYR A 585 -9.10 -42.40 -29.66
N HIS A 586 -8.87 -41.74 -28.52
CA HIS A 586 -8.74 -42.39 -27.21
C HIS A 586 -9.78 -41.81 -26.26
N GLU A 587 -10.34 -42.67 -25.41
CA GLU A 587 -11.29 -42.25 -24.39
C GLU A 587 -11.20 -43.12 -23.15
N TYR A 588 -11.15 -42.46 -22.00
CA TYR A 588 -11.20 -43.09 -20.70
C TYR A 588 -12.35 -42.48 -19.89
N ARG A 589 -13.30 -43.30 -19.44
CA ARG A 589 -14.57 -42.88 -18.83
C ARG A 589 -14.62 -43.21 -17.34
N ASP A 590 -15.41 -42.43 -16.62
CA ASP A 590 -15.78 -42.69 -15.21
C ASP A 590 -14.58 -42.79 -14.25
N ILE A 591 -13.46 -42.16 -14.60
CA ILE A 591 -12.23 -42.17 -13.80
C ILE A 591 -12.30 -41.08 -12.74
N THR A 592 -11.94 -41.40 -11.50
CA THR A 592 -11.79 -40.38 -10.46
C THR A 592 -10.52 -39.55 -10.67
N PRO A 593 -10.46 -38.29 -10.20
CA PRO A 593 -9.25 -37.48 -10.28
C PRO A 593 -7.97 -38.16 -9.72
N LEU A 594 -8.11 -38.99 -8.67
CA LEU A 594 -7.00 -39.71 -8.06
C LEU A 594 -6.54 -40.91 -8.90
N GLU A 595 -7.47 -41.68 -9.47
CA GLU A 595 -7.14 -42.73 -10.45
C GLU A 595 -6.48 -42.11 -11.68
N PHE A 596 -6.99 -40.97 -12.17
CA PHE A 596 -6.39 -40.26 -13.29
C PHE A 596 -4.92 -39.89 -13.01
N TYR A 597 -4.63 -39.35 -11.81
CA TYR A 597 -3.26 -39.07 -11.38
C TYR A 597 -2.39 -40.34 -11.39
N LYS A 598 -2.83 -41.40 -10.71
CA LYS A 598 -2.03 -42.62 -10.51
C LYS A 598 -1.80 -43.41 -11.80
N GLU A 599 -2.79 -43.48 -12.67
CA GLU A 599 -2.76 -44.31 -13.88
C GLU A 599 -2.16 -43.59 -15.09
N HIS A 600 -2.45 -42.30 -15.27
CA HIS A 600 -2.12 -41.57 -16.50
C HIS A 600 -0.91 -40.64 -16.40
N VAL A 601 -0.62 -40.07 -15.21
CA VAL A 601 0.55 -39.19 -15.06
C VAL A 601 1.86 -39.99 -14.97
N GLN A 602 1.77 -41.19 -14.39
CA GLN A 602 2.88 -42.15 -14.23
C GLN A 602 4.14 -41.51 -13.61
N HIS A 603 3.97 -40.54 -12.72
CA HIS A 603 5.06 -39.88 -11.99
C HIS A 603 4.65 -39.67 -10.54
N ASP A 604 5.38 -40.33 -9.66
CA ASP A 604 5.19 -40.28 -8.22
C ASP A 604 5.88 -39.02 -7.66
N CYS A 605 5.08 -37.99 -7.37
CA CYS A 605 5.63 -36.73 -6.88
C CYS A 605 6.11 -36.84 -5.43
N SER A 606 5.73 -37.88 -4.68
CA SER A 606 6.27 -38.13 -3.33
C SER A 606 7.76 -38.52 -3.34
N GLN A 607 8.30 -38.87 -4.52
CA GLN A 607 9.72 -39.16 -4.73
C GLN A 607 10.53 -37.95 -5.17
N THR A 608 9.94 -36.77 -5.18
CA THR A 608 10.66 -35.52 -5.46
C THR A 608 11.22 -34.90 -4.18
N VAL A 609 12.13 -33.95 -4.34
CA VAL A 609 12.69 -33.16 -3.23
C VAL A 609 12.92 -31.72 -3.66
N SER A 610 12.62 -30.79 -2.75
CA SER A 610 12.92 -29.38 -2.91
C SER A 610 14.36 -29.08 -2.48
N LEU A 611 15.18 -28.61 -3.41
CA LEU A 611 16.53 -28.13 -3.16
C LEU A 611 16.50 -26.61 -3.19
N ILE A 612 17.06 -25.97 -2.17
CA ILE A 612 17.16 -24.51 -2.09
C ILE A 612 18.61 -24.04 -2.10
N ASN A 613 18.81 -22.77 -2.48
CA ASN A 613 20.05 -22.05 -2.22
C ASN A 613 19.75 -20.81 -1.37
N ASP A 614 19.95 -20.97 -0.07
CA ASP A 614 19.90 -19.92 0.93
C ASP A 614 21.30 -19.69 1.53
N PRO A 615 22.06 -18.71 1.03
CA PRO A 615 23.42 -18.44 1.50
C PRO A 615 23.52 -17.90 2.94
N ARG A 616 22.40 -17.57 3.59
CA ARG A 616 22.36 -17.15 5.00
C ARG A 616 22.57 -18.33 5.96
N ASN A 617 22.29 -19.53 5.49
CA ASN A 617 22.13 -20.74 6.28
C ASN A 617 23.15 -21.81 5.87
N GLU A 618 23.43 -22.75 6.76
CA GLU A 618 24.33 -23.87 6.48
C GLU A 618 23.83 -24.74 5.32
N TYR A 619 24.76 -25.20 4.47
CA TYR A 619 24.47 -26.16 3.40
C TYR A 619 24.46 -27.60 3.94
N MET A 620 23.88 -28.52 3.17
CA MET A 620 23.71 -29.94 3.52
C MET A 620 22.87 -30.15 4.79
N LYS A 621 21.88 -29.28 4.98
CA LYS A 621 20.94 -29.28 6.10
C LYS A 621 19.50 -29.24 5.61
N LYS A 622 18.61 -29.89 6.36
CA LYS A 622 17.16 -29.87 6.15
C LYS A 622 16.57 -28.67 6.87
N TYR A 623 15.72 -27.91 6.18
CA TYR A 623 15.00 -26.75 6.72
C TYR A 623 13.50 -26.92 6.54
N THR A 624 12.72 -26.28 7.41
CA THR A 624 11.27 -26.09 7.27
C THR A 624 10.89 -24.69 7.75
N VAL A 625 9.71 -24.20 7.38
CA VAL A 625 9.21 -22.89 7.80
C VAL A 625 7.98 -23.07 8.68
N LYS A 626 8.02 -22.54 9.89
CA LYS A 626 6.95 -22.70 10.88
C LYS A 626 5.60 -22.17 10.34
N TYR A 627 4.55 -22.97 10.45
CA TYR A 627 3.18 -22.70 9.98
C TYR A 627 2.99 -22.61 8.46
N LEU A 628 4.02 -22.85 7.64
CA LEU A 628 3.87 -22.91 6.19
C LEU A 628 3.28 -24.25 5.76
N GLY A 629 2.14 -24.22 5.08
CA GLY A 629 1.46 -25.43 4.59
C GLY A 629 0.03 -25.14 4.13
N ASN A 630 -0.64 -26.17 3.60
CA ASN A 630 -2.04 -26.12 3.18
C ASN A 630 -2.87 -27.32 3.66
N VAL A 631 -2.39 -28.55 3.52
CA VAL A 631 -3.17 -29.76 3.86
C VAL A 631 -2.83 -30.23 5.28
N VAL A 632 -3.83 -30.21 6.17
CA VAL A 632 -3.65 -30.70 7.55
C VAL A 632 -3.40 -32.21 7.54
N GLY A 633 -2.29 -32.62 8.16
CA GLY A 633 -1.87 -34.02 8.24
C GLY A 633 -0.98 -34.51 7.09
N ALA A 634 -0.69 -33.64 6.10
CA ALA A 634 0.38 -33.89 5.14
C ALA A 634 1.75 -33.60 5.76
N GLU A 635 2.83 -33.99 5.07
CA GLU A 635 4.18 -33.63 5.45
C GLU A 635 4.38 -32.11 5.42
N ASP A 636 5.17 -31.60 6.36
CA ASP A 636 5.55 -30.19 6.37
C ASP A 636 6.45 -29.87 5.17
N VAL A 637 6.39 -28.61 4.73
CA VAL A 637 7.28 -28.11 3.69
C VAL A 637 8.72 -28.26 4.15
N HIS A 638 9.55 -28.91 3.34
CA HIS A 638 10.94 -29.14 3.68
C HIS A 638 11.87 -28.85 2.51
N TYR A 639 13.06 -28.39 2.86
CA TYR A 639 14.08 -28.00 1.90
C TYR A 639 15.42 -28.61 2.26
N ILE A 640 16.20 -28.99 1.27
CA ILE A 640 17.63 -29.25 1.43
C ILE A 640 18.39 -28.02 0.92
N ASN A 641 19.14 -27.37 1.81
CA ASN A 641 19.95 -26.22 1.40
C ASN A 641 21.29 -26.66 0.79
N LEU A 642 21.62 -26.16 -0.40
CA LEU A 642 22.81 -26.52 -1.15
C LEU A 642 23.47 -25.29 -1.81
N PRO A 643 24.78 -25.37 -2.15
CA PRO A 643 25.43 -24.38 -3.00
C PRO A 643 24.74 -24.28 -4.37
N VAL A 644 24.67 -23.06 -4.92
CA VAL A 644 23.98 -22.83 -6.20
C VAL A 644 24.60 -23.59 -7.38
N GLY A 645 25.90 -23.84 -7.34
CA GLY A 645 26.58 -24.68 -8.34
C GLY A 645 26.02 -26.10 -8.41
N ASP A 646 25.65 -26.69 -7.26
CA ASP A 646 25.06 -28.03 -7.20
C ASP A 646 23.63 -28.02 -7.79
N LEU A 647 22.84 -26.98 -7.47
CA LEU A 647 21.50 -26.81 -8.07
C LEU A 647 21.59 -26.76 -9.60
N LYS A 648 22.48 -25.91 -10.14
CA LYS A 648 22.70 -25.79 -11.58
C LYS A 648 23.15 -27.10 -12.21
N HIS A 649 24.11 -27.78 -11.59
CA HIS A 649 24.60 -29.05 -12.08
C HIS A 649 23.48 -30.09 -12.19
N TYR A 650 22.75 -30.34 -11.09
CA TYR A 650 21.68 -31.35 -11.10
C TYR A 650 20.53 -30.98 -12.03
N ALA A 651 20.13 -29.70 -12.08
CA ALA A 651 19.10 -29.25 -13.02
C ALA A 651 19.52 -29.47 -14.49
N ALA A 652 20.78 -29.18 -14.83
CA ALA A 652 21.30 -29.42 -16.18
C ALA A 652 21.30 -30.91 -16.55
N GLU A 653 21.68 -31.80 -15.64
CA GLU A 653 21.62 -33.26 -15.87
C GLU A 653 20.19 -33.74 -16.14
N VAL A 654 19.22 -33.26 -15.36
CA VAL A 654 17.80 -33.62 -15.56
C VAL A 654 17.28 -33.12 -16.91
N ILE A 655 17.61 -31.88 -17.30
CA ILE A 655 17.24 -31.35 -18.62
C ILE A 655 17.90 -32.14 -19.75
N LYS A 656 19.18 -32.52 -19.61
CA LYS A 656 19.88 -33.39 -20.59
C LYS A 656 19.22 -34.76 -20.72
N SER A 657 18.62 -35.28 -19.64
CA SER A 657 17.82 -36.51 -19.68
C SER A 657 16.45 -36.36 -20.35
N GLY A 658 16.09 -35.14 -20.77
CA GLY A 658 14.83 -34.84 -21.47
C GLY A 658 13.65 -34.68 -20.52
N ARG A 659 13.88 -34.25 -19.27
CA ARG A 659 12.83 -33.94 -18.29
C ARG A 659 12.85 -32.46 -17.88
N PRO A 660 11.67 -31.84 -17.68
CA PRO A 660 11.58 -30.48 -17.15
C PRO A 660 11.97 -30.39 -15.67
N VAL A 661 12.31 -29.19 -15.21
CA VAL A 661 12.62 -28.91 -13.79
C VAL A 661 11.76 -27.75 -13.30
N TRP A 662 10.95 -27.97 -12.26
CA TRP A 662 10.27 -26.88 -11.56
C TRP A 662 11.28 -26.04 -10.78
N PHE A 663 11.14 -24.72 -10.80
CA PHE A 663 12.00 -23.84 -10.00
C PHE A 663 11.26 -22.59 -9.51
N GLY A 664 11.74 -22.05 -8.40
CA GLY A 664 11.27 -20.82 -7.78
C GLY A 664 12.36 -19.74 -7.74
N CYS A 665 11.98 -18.50 -8.04
CA CYS A 665 12.89 -17.38 -8.21
C CYS A 665 12.26 -16.03 -7.84
N ASP A 666 13.05 -14.95 -7.88
CA ASP A 666 12.57 -13.57 -7.85
C ASP A 666 12.45 -12.98 -9.27
N VAL A 667 11.37 -13.33 -9.98
CA VAL A 667 11.19 -13.00 -11.41
C VAL A 667 11.13 -11.50 -11.70
N GLY A 668 10.81 -10.68 -10.70
CA GLY A 668 10.72 -9.22 -10.85
C GLY A 668 12.06 -8.53 -11.03
N LYS A 669 13.17 -9.19 -10.66
CA LYS A 669 14.52 -8.62 -10.70
C LYS A 669 15.11 -8.71 -12.11
N PHE A 670 15.46 -7.56 -12.68
CA PHE A 670 16.17 -7.44 -13.95
C PHE A 670 15.54 -8.22 -15.12
N LEU A 671 14.20 -8.23 -15.20
CA LEU A 671 13.46 -8.84 -16.30
C LEU A 671 13.18 -7.80 -17.41
N SER A 672 13.68 -8.05 -18.62
CA SER A 672 13.18 -7.38 -19.82
C SER A 672 11.91 -8.07 -20.31
N ARG A 673 10.76 -7.46 -20.05
CA ARG A 673 9.43 -8.04 -20.36
C ARG A 673 9.19 -8.24 -21.86
N ASN A 674 9.63 -7.28 -22.69
CA ASN A 674 9.39 -7.32 -24.14
C ASN A 674 10.25 -8.37 -24.85
N LYS A 675 11.47 -8.62 -24.37
CA LYS A 675 12.40 -9.59 -24.97
C LYS A 675 12.40 -10.94 -24.27
N GLY A 676 11.85 -11.01 -23.06
CA GLY A 676 11.86 -12.21 -22.22
C GLY A 676 13.27 -12.60 -21.79
N LEU A 677 14.09 -11.63 -21.40
CA LEU A 677 15.46 -11.86 -20.92
C LEU A 677 15.54 -11.58 -19.42
N ASN A 678 16.09 -12.54 -18.68
CA ASN A 678 16.47 -12.41 -17.27
C ASN A 678 18.00 -12.38 -17.19
N ASP A 679 18.56 -11.19 -16.98
CA ASP A 679 19.99 -10.98 -16.81
C ASP A 679 20.25 -9.77 -15.87
N PRO A 680 21.15 -9.86 -14.87
CA PRO A 680 21.41 -8.75 -13.95
C PRO A 680 21.90 -7.45 -14.62
N GLU A 681 22.46 -7.54 -15.83
CA GLU A 681 22.94 -6.42 -16.66
C GLU A 681 22.04 -6.16 -17.86
N GLY A 682 20.89 -6.84 -17.96
CA GLY A 682 19.90 -6.62 -19.02
C GLY A 682 19.26 -5.22 -18.98
N ILE A 683 19.32 -4.54 -17.84
CA ILE A 683 18.88 -3.14 -17.67
C ILE A 683 20.04 -2.30 -17.11
N ASP A 684 20.51 -1.32 -17.88
CA ASP A 684 21.73 -0.56 -17.56
C ASP A 684 21.46 0.67 -16.65
N PHE A 685 21.19 0.39 -15.37
CA PHE A 685 21.02 1.41 -14.34
C PHE A 685 22.30 2.22 -14.08
N LYS A 686 23.48 1.61 -14.28
CA LYS A 686 24.76 2.26 -14.03
C LYS A 686 25.00 3.40 -15.01
N THR A 687 24.78 3.17 -16.30
CA THR A 687 24.89 4.22 -17.31
C THR A 687 23.82 5.28 -17.11
N ALA A 688 22.59 4.90 -16.73
CA ALA A 688 21.51 5.87 -16.52
C ALA A 688 21.72 6.76 -15.29
N PHE A 689 21.92 6.17 -14.11
CA PHE A 689 21.86 6.87 -12.82
C PHE A 689 23.21 7.00 -12.11
N GLY A 690 24.28 6.39 -12.64
CA GLY A 690 25.62 6.47 -12.06
C GLY A 690 25.86 5.53 -10.89
N PHE A 691 24.90 4.66 -10.53
CA PHE A 691 25.05 3.67 -9.47
C PHE A 691 24.60 2.27 -9.93
N GLY A 692 25.11 1.25 -9.24
CA GLY A 692 24.60 -0.12 -9.33
C GLY A 692 24.07 -0.59 -7.96
N PHE A 693 23.57 -1.81 -7.92
CA PHE A 693 23.08 -2.42 -6.69
C PHE A 693 24.17 -3.32 -6.10
N GLY A 694 24.58 -3.04 -4.85
CA GLY A 694 25.76 -3.66 -4.23
C GLY A 694 25.47 -4.84 -3.30
N LEU A 695 24.20 -5.12 -2.97
CA LEU A 695 23.85 -6.20 -2.05
C LEU A 695 24.04 -7.57 -2.71
N ASN A 696 24.72 -8.48 -2.02
CA ASN A 696 24.82 -9.88 -2.43
C ASN A 696 23.52 -10.66 -2.10
N LYS A 697 23.41 -11.91 -2.56
CA LYS A 697 22.19 -12.72 -2.38
C LYS A 697 21.77 -12.92 -0.92
N SER A 698 22.73 -13.11 0.00
CA SER A 698 22.46 -13.24 1.44
C SER A 698 21.88 -11.95 2.01
N GLU A 699 22.54 -10.83 1.73
CA GLU A 699 22.12 -9.50 2.21
C GLU A 699 20.75 -9.11 1.64
N ARG A 700 20.46 -9.45 0.38
CA ARG A 700 19.14 -9.17 -0.20
C ARG A 700 18.02 -9.94 0.50
N LEU A 701 18.27 -11.19 0.93
CA LEU A 701 17.32 -11.99 1.71
C LEU A 701 17.15 -11.43 3.14
N GLU A 702 18.25 -11.02 3.79
CA GLU A 702 18.24 -10.50 5.16
C GLU A 702 17.56 -9.12 5.27
N TYR A 703 17.81 -8.23 4.32
CA TYR A 703 17.33 -6.84 4.33
C TYR A 703 16.02 -6.66 3.56
N GLY A 704 15.39 -7.75 3.10
CA GLY A 704 14.08 -7.72 2.46
C GLY A 704 14.06 -7.14 1.04
N GLU A 705 15.20 -7.12 0.35
CA GLU A 705 15.33 -6.65 -1.03
C GLU A 705 14.96 -7.74 -2.05
N SER A 706 15.15 -9.02 -1.73
CA SER A 706 14.77 -10.13 -2.61
C SER A 706 14.27 -11.32 -1.80
N LEU A 707 13.38 -12.10 -2.42
CA LEU A 707 12.83 -13.35 -1.91
C LEU A 707 12.18 -14.09 -3.08
N MET A 708 11.77 -15.34 -2.87
CA MET A 708 11.13 -16.12 -3.92
C MET A 708 9.70 -15.60 -4.18
N THR A 709 9.46 -15.07 -5.39
CA THR A 709 8.20 -14.42 -5.77
C THR A 709 7.42 -15.17 -6.83
N HIS A 710 8.05 -16.05 -7.61
CA HIS A 710 7.37 -16.72 -8.74
C HIS A 710 7.97 -18.08 -9.03
N ALA A 711 7.15 -19.00 -9.56
CA ALA A 711 7.56 -20.34 -9.98
C ALA A 711 7.34 -20.56 -11.47
N MET A 712 8.29 -21.24 -12.10
CA MET A 712 8.33 -21.51 -13.55
C MET A 712 8.97 -22.88 -13.81
N VAL A 713 9.13 -23.25 -15.08
CA VAL A 713 9.72 -24.55 -15.47
C VAL A 713 10.93 -24.35 -16.38
N LEU A 714 12.06 -24.96 -16.03
CA LEU A 714 13.21 -25.07 -16.93
C LEU A 714 12.94 -26.17 -17.97
N THR A 715 13.08 -25.81 -19.24
CA THR A 715 12.82 -26.71 -20.39
C THR A 715 14.01 -26.81 -21.35
N GLY A 716 15.15 -26.21 -20.98
CA GLY A 716 16.36 -26.24 -21.77
C GLY A 716 17.52 -25.54 -21.07
N VAL A 717 18.72 -25.89 -21.50
CA VAL A 717 19.98 -25.30 -21.04
C VAL A 717 20.94 -25.21 -22.23
N HIS A 718 21.72 -24.14 -22.27
CA HIS A 718 22.84 -24.02 -23.18
C HIS A 718 24.15 -24.22 -22.41
N ILE A 719 24.99 -25.12 -22.93
CA ILE A 719 26.26 -25.50 -22.32
C ILE A 719 27.39 -25.16 -23.29
N GLU A 720 28.41 -24.47 -22.79
CA GLU A 720 29.65 -24.15 -23.50
C GLU A 720 30.81 -24.58 -22.60
N ASP A 721 31.78 -25.33 -23.14
CA ASP A 721 32.94 -25.85 -22.39
C ASP A 721 32.56 -26.52 -21.05
N ASP A 722 31.54 -27.38 -21.09
CA ASP A 722 30.95 -28.09 -19.94
C ASP A 722 30.39 -27.19 -18.83
N LYS A 723 30.13 -25.91 -19.12
CA LYS A 723 29.52 -24.94 -18.20
C LYS A 723 28.18 -24.44 -18.72
N THR A 724 27.24 -24.26 -17.81
CA THR A 724 25.94 -23.68 -18.12
C THR A 724 26.10 -22.18 -18.40
N VAL A 725 25.45 -21.71 -19.48
CA VAL A 725 25.54 -20.30 -19.93
C VAL A 725 24.19 -19.60 -19.83
N ARG A 726 23.13 -20.28 -20.23
CA ARG A 726 21.75 -19.76 -20.20
C ARG A 726 20.73 -20.89 -20.19
N TRP A 727 19.54 -20.58 -19.74
CA TRP A 727 18.46 -21.50 -19.43
C TRP A 727 17.20 -21.07 -20.19
N ARG A 728 16.46 -22.06 -20.68
CA ARG A 728 15.16 -21.84 -21.30
C ARG A 728 14.08 -22.04 -20.25
N VAL A 729 13.23 -21.04 -20.09
CA VAL A 729 12.20 -21.00 -19.05
C VAL A 729 10.82 -20.96 -19.70
N GLU A 730 9.97 -21.91 -19.36
CA GLU A 730 8.53 -21.88 -19.66
C GLU A 730 7.81 -21.12 -18.55
N ASN A 731 7.11 -20.04 -18.92
CA ASN A 731 6.32 -19.23 -17.98
C ASN A 731 4.81 -19.46 -18.20
N SER A 732 3.99 -18.88 -17.31
CA SER A 732 2.54 -19.02 -17.28
C SER A 732 1.81 -17.68 -17.44
N TRP A 733 2.30 -16.79 -18.31
CA TRP A 733 1.71 -15.46 -18.58
C TRP A 733 1.11 -15.31 -19.98
N GLY A 734 0.92 -16.42 -20.70
CA GLY A 734 0.46 -16.42 -22.09
C GLY A 734 1.57 -16.20 -23.11
N GLU A 735 1.23 -16.38 -24.38
CA GLU A 735 2.18 -16.36 -25.50
C GLU A 735 2.68 -14.96 -25.87
N ASP A 736 1.93 -13.92 -25.51
CA ASP A 736 2.30 -12.52 -25.83
C ASP A 736 3.52 -12.03 -25.06
N TYR A 737 3.96 -12.76 -24.03
CA TYR A 737 5.10 -12.41 -23.19
C TYR A 737 6.40 -13.06 -23.66
N GLY A 738 7.50 -12.29 -23.68
CA GLY A 738 8.82 -12.80 -24.04
C GLY A 738 8.87 -13.40 -25.45
N ASN A 739 9.45 -14.59 -25.58
CA ASN A 739 9.52 -15.31 -26.85
C ASN A 739 8.43 -16.40 -26.89
N LYS A 740 7.22 -16.03 -27.31
CA LYS A 740 6.04 -16.92 -27.32
C LYS A 740 5.81 -17.57 -25.96
N GLY A 741 5.84 -16.79 -24.88
CA GLY A 741 5.70 -17.22 -23.48
C GLY A 741 6.94 -17.82 -22.83
N TYR A 742 8.03 -18.04 -23.57
CA TYR A 742 9.31 -18.51 -23.03
C TYR A 742 10.25 -17.34 -22.71
N LEU A 743 11.08 -17.53 -21.68
CA LEU A 743 12.15 -16.61 -21.29
C LEU A 743 13.52 -17.25 -21.50
N THR A 744 14.53 -16.40 -21.69
CA THR A 744 15.94 -16.74 -21.64
C THR A 744 16.51 -16.19 -20.34
N MET A 745 17.06 -17.07 -19.51
CA MET A 745 17.63 -16.72 -18.21
C MET A 745 19.11 -17.00 -18.24
N THR A 746 19.96 -16.01 -17.97
CA THR A 746 21.42 -16.24 -17.97
C THR A 746 21.86 -17.00 -16.73
N ASP A 747 23.00 -17.69 -16.81
CA ASP A 747 23.51 -18.47 -15.69
C ASP A 747 23.78 -17.60 -14.45
N ARG A 748 24.25 -16.36 -14.67
CA ARG A 748 24.45 -15.38 -13.61
C ARG A 748 23.13 -14.94 -12.96
N TRP A 749 22.05 -14.84 -13.74
CA TRP A 749 20.73 -14.56 -13.14
C TRP A 749 20.26 -15.72 -12.27
N PHE A 750 20.51 -16.97 -12.70
CA PHE A 750 20.25 -18.15 -11.89
C PHE A 750 20.96 -18.03 -10.54
N ASP A 751 22.26 -17.70 -10.55
CA ASP A 751 23.06 -17.56 -9.33
C ASP A 751 22.43 -16.59 -8.33
N GLU A 752 21.99 -15.43 -8.82
CA GLU A 752 21.54 -14.32 -7.98
C GLU A 752 20.09 -14.42 -7.51
N PHE A 753 19.18 -14.98 -8.33
CA PHE A 753 17.73 -14.84 -8.14
C PHE A 753 16.92 -16.14 -8.20
N VAL A 754 17.54 -17.30 -8.50
CA VAL A 754 16.90 -18.61 -8.32
C VAL A 754 17.17 -19.10 -6.90
N TYR A 755 16.10 -19.48 -6.20
CA TYR A 755 16.18 -19.91 -4.80
C TYR A 755 15.85 -21.37 -4.61
N GLN A 756 15.04 -21.98 -5.48
CA GLN A 756 14.57 -23.35 -5.34
C GLN A 756 14.53 -24.06 -6.68
N ILE A 757 14.90 -25.34 -6.71
CA ILE A 757 14.57 -26.29 -7.78
C ILE A 757 13.98 -27.55 -7.17
N VAL A 758 13.25 -28.32 -7.97
CA VAL A 758 12.68 -29.61 -7.56
C VAL A 758 13.14 -30.71 -8.51
N LEU A 759 13.63 -31.81 -7.95
CA LEU A 759 14.15 -32.95 -8.71
C LEU A 759 13.67 -34.27 -8.07
N ASP A 760 13.74 -35.38 -8.81
CA ASP A 760 13.50 -36.71 -8.25
C ASP A 760 14.67 -37.12 -7.33
N LYS A 761 14.40 -37.83 -6.24
CA LYS A 761 15.42 -38.40 -5.34
C LYS A 761 16.43 -39.25 -6.11
N ALA A 762 15.98 -39.95 -7.16
CA ALA A 762 16.81 -40.78 -8.03
C ALA A 762 17.82 -39.99 -8.88
N ASP A 763 17.62 -38.68 -9.05
CA ASP A 763 18.52 -37.80 -9.81
C ASP A 763 19.66 -37.24 -8.95
N LEU A 764 19.64 -37.52 -7.65
CA LEU A 764 20.53 -36.91 -6.68
C LEU A 764 21.54 -37.93 -6.13
N PRO A 765 22.77 -37.48 -5.81
CA PRO A 765 23.69 -38.31 -5.05
C PRO A 765 23.09 -38.74 -3.72
N GLN A 766 23.34 -39.98 -3.30
CA GLN A 766 22.80 -40.54 -2.05
C GLN A 766 23.07 -39.62 -0.84
N LYS A 767 24.28 -39.03 -0.75
CA LYS A 767 24.65 -38.08 0.30
C LYS A 767 23.70 -36.88 0.45
N VAL A 768 23.03 -36.46 -0.63
CA VAL A 768 22.05 -35.37 -0.62
C VAL A 768 20.70 -35.92 -0.15
N VAL A 769 20.29 -37.08 -0.65
CA VAL A 769 19.05 -37.76 -0.24
C VAL A 769 19.06 -38.07 1.26
N ASP A 770 20.19 -38.51 1.80
CA ASP A 770 20.38 -38.82 3.24
C ASP A 770 20.14 -37.59 4.14
N VAL A 771 20.16 -36.36 3.61
CA VAL A 771 19.82 -35.15 4.38
C VAL A 771 18.34 -35.13 4.79
N LEU A 772 17.47 -35.83 4.07
CA LEU A 772 16.04 -35.92 4.40
C LEU A 772 15.77 -36.61 5.73
N ASP A 773 16.67 -37.49 6.17
CA ASP A 773 16.58 -38.21 7.45
C ASP A 773 17.01 -37.34 8.64
N GLN A 774 17.56 -36.14 8.40
CA GLN A 774 17.90 -35.20 9.46
C GLN A 774 16.66 -34.52 10.04
N ASP A 775 16.74 -34.12 11.31
CA ASP A 775 15.77 -33.20 11.89
C ASP A 775 15.84 -31.85 11.17
N ALA A 776 14.67 -31.31 10.80
CA ALA A 776 14.58 -30.05 10.09
C ALA A 776 14.85 -28.86 11.04
N VAL A 777 15.70 -27.94 10.61
CA VAL A 777 15.85 -26.63 11.25
C VAL A 777 14.60 -25.80 10.96
N VAL A 778 13.89 -25.41 12.01
CA VAL A 778 12.62 -24.68 11.90
C VAL A 778 12.86 -23.18 11.82
N LEU A 779 12.65 -22.61 10.64
CA LEU A 779 12.71 -21.17 10.39
C LEU A 779 11.44 -20.45 10.86
N PRO A 780 11.50 -19.14 11.19
CA PRO A 780 10.33 -18.40 11.63
C PRO A 780 9.29 -18.25 10.51
N PRO A 781 8.00 -18.05 10.84
CA PRO A 781 6.92 -18.04 9.84
C PRO A 781 7.11 -17.02 8.71
N TRP A 782 7.77 -15.90 8.99
CA TRP A 782 8.03 -14.80 8.06
C TRP A 782 9.37 -14.91 7.32
N ASP A 783 10.06 -16.05 7.40
CA ASP A 783 11.31 -16.24 6.66
C ASP A 783 11.08 -16.13 5.14
N PRO A 784 11.96 -15.46 4.38
CA PRO A 784 11.80 -15.30 2.93
C PRO A 784 11.81 -16.62 2.15
N MET A 785 12.36 -17.72 2.68
CA MET A 785 12.27 -19.06 2.06
C MET A 785 10.88 -19.69 2.17
N GLY A 786 9.96 -19.08 2.91
CA GLY A 786 8.56 -19.50 2.92
C GLY A 786 7.69 -18.85 1.84
N ALA A 787 8.18 -17.79 1.18
CA ALA A 787 7.39 -17.03 0.23
C ALA A 787 7.32 -17.71 -1.15
N LEU A 788 6.17 -17.62 -1.81
CA LEU A 788 6.03 -17.77 -3.24
C LEU A 788 4.76 -17.03 -3.69
N ALA A 789 4.79 -16.37 -4.86
CA ALA A 789 3.65 -15.65 -5.46
C ALA A 789 3.03 -14.56 -4.56
N LYS A 790 3.86 -13.59 -4.15
CA LYS A 790 3.43 -12.39 -3.41
C LYS A 790 3.13 -11.20 -4.31
#